data_AF-A0A1F7AUA6-F1
#
_entry.id   AF-A0A1F7AUA6-F1
#
_cell.length_a   1.000
_cell.length_b   1.000
_cell.length_c   1.000
_cell.angle_alpha   90.00
_cell.angle_beta   90.00
_cell.angle_gamma   90.00
#
_symmetry.space_group_name_H-M   'P 1'
#
loop_
_entity.id
_entity.type
_entity.pdbx_description
1 polymer ?
#
loop_
_entity_poly.entity_id
_entity_poly.type
_entity_poly.pdbx_seq_one_letter_code
_entity_poly.pdbx_strand_id
1 'polypeptide(L)'
;MSKQPKPDSKKYIDLISEIQKGQIKVPKFQRNFVWSLDKTAKLLDSILKSYPIGTFILWETNERLNDIKNIGNLELPAIPDGTKVQYVLDGQQRITSLYSAFLGAQIKKEGEKKITDYANIFVDLEGDVENNDEQIVVSEEPEGIFITLHEILNFNDHFLEIKEKYSDEHLKKIHLYSQAFSTYDFSTIVLRKEDIDSAIEVFTRINTGGQTLTLFEIISAKTYDEEQKFDMEDKFRKLMETLTERKYNGISSSVILSILSLVLSKNKECKRKTILQLEKQSIIDTWDNVISALKESIDYFRSVYRIPVSAILPYDSLLVPFAYFFYYQKEKPKGEQVKYLEEFFWRISLSSRYSSSTESRLARDVKRIDEILKGNRPNYDDIKVDLNSPKDLIETSFSAGSSYCKAVLCLLAYHEPKDFQDNGRVILDNSWLKIANSKNFHHFFPKAYLRKNNIGNENSLVNISLVSADLNKRKIKAKAPSVYVQDFLDENYELPTTLKSHLIEDLDAFGLKSDDYLVFLEKRADIMFKELKDRIDLRHKEDRKEDDLRELISRIEDEKLEMKSTLRFDLLEGSINKKLEYVVAKTISAFLNSEGGTLIIGVDDDGNILGLEKDMETLSKQNSDGFELHLRQVIKKYLGENYEKYLKISFPKIEDKEICLIKISKSGKPVFVNFEGNESFFVRIGNSSIPKNRQEQSEYEKLHWN
;
A
#
# COMPACT_ATOMS: atom_id res chain seq x y z
N MET A 1 18.68 -42.35 13.24
CA MET A 1 19.25 -42.17 11.88
C MET A 1 18.20 -42.57 10.87
N SER A 2 17.66 -41.64 10.06
CA SER A 2 16.74 -42.01 8.98
C SER A 2 17.50 -42.88 7.97
N LYS A 3 16.85 -43.93 7.45
CA LYS A 3 17.43 -44.74 6.38
C LYS A 3 17.58 -43.83 5.17
N GLN A 4 18.81 -43.65 4.68
CA GLN A 4 19.08 -42.92 3.44
C GLN A 4 18.19 -43.48 2.32
N PRO A 5 17.62 -42.62 1.44
CA PRO A 5 16.86 -43.08 0.30
C PRO A 5 17.77 -43.94 -0.58
N LYS A 6 17.28 -45.12 -0.98
CA LYS A 6 18.02 -46.06 -1.81
C LYS A 6 17.66 -45.85 -3.28
N PRO A 7 18.63 -45.95 -4.19
CA PRO A 7 18.33 -46.06 -5.62
C PRO A 7 17.51 -47.34 -5.85
N ASP A 8 16.53 -47.20 -6.72
CA ASP A 8 15.59 -48.23 -7.17
C ASP A 8 15.56 -48.19 -8.70
N SER A 9 14.96 -49.19 -9.34
CA SER A 9 14.85 -49.24 -10.80
C SER A 9 13.39 -49.35 -11.22
N LYS A 10 13.05 -48.76 -12.37
CA LYS A 10 11.70 -48.77 -12.92
C LYS A 10 11.75 -48.88 -14.43
N LYS A 11 11.13 -49.93 -14.98
CA LYS A 11 11.06 -50.11 -16.44
C LYS A 11 10.21 -49.02 -17.09
N TYR A 12 10.49 -48.77 -18.37
CA TYR A 12 9.73 -47.83 -19.18
C TYR A 12 8.22 -48.06 -19.08
N ILE A 13 7.78 -49.30 -19.28
CA ILE A 13 6.35 -49.62 -19.34
C ILE A 13 5.65 -49.45 -17.98
N ASP A 14 6.36 -49.73 -16.88
CA ASP A 14 5.85 -49.54 -15.53
C ASP A 14 5.69 -48.05 -15.23
N LEU A 15 6.68 -47.23 -15.61
CA LEU A 15 6.63 -45.78 -15.47
C LEU A 15 5.41 -45.19 -16.22
N ILE A 16 5.21 -45.57 -17.48
CA ILE A 16 4.07 -45.11 -18.30
C ILE A 16 2.74 -45.59 -17.69
N SER A 17 2.65 -46.86 -17.29
CA SER A 17 1.42 -47.42 -16.69
C SER A 17 1.03 -46.69 -15.40
N GLU A 18 1.99 -46.37 -14.54
CA GLU A 18 1.74 -45.63 -13.30
C GLU A 18 1.30 -44.18 -13.57
N ILE A 19 1.85 -43.51 -14.60
CA ILE A 19 1.37 -42.19 -15.03
C ILE A 19 -0.08 -42.29 -15.53
N GLN A 20 -0.39 -43.25 -16.40
CA GLN A 20 -1.74 -43.46 -16.92
C GLN A 20 -2.76 -43.75 -15.83
N LYS A 21 -2.35 -44.42 -14.74
CA LYS A 21 -3.21 -44.68 -13.56
C LYS A 21 -3.32 -43.50 -12.60
N GLY A 22 -2.63 -42.38 -12.87
CA GLY A 22 -2.60 -41.21 -11.99
C GLY A 22 -1.79 -41.42 -10.71
N GLN A 23 -0.96 -42.47 -10.64
CA GLN A 23 -0.11 -42.79 -9.48
C GLN A 23 1.16 -41.93 -9.45
N ILE A 24 1.70 -41.58 -10.62
CA ILE A 24 2.78 -40.60 -10.74
C ILE A 24 2.20 -39.28 -11.24
N LYS A 25 2.51 -38.19 -10.54
CA LYS A 25 2.03 -36.85 -10.86
C LYS A 25 3.11 -35.79 -10.74
N VAL A 26 2.88 -34.69 -11.45
CA VAL A 26 3.72 -33.49 -11.39
C VAL A 26 3.04 -32.49 -10.45
N PRO A 27 3.66 -32.10 -9.33
CA PRO A 27 3.05 -31.14 -8.42
C PRO A 27 2.98 -29.75 -9.07
N LYS A 28 1.91 -28.97 -8.79
CA LYS A 28 1.65 -27.65 -9.41
C LYS A 28 2.79 -26.63 -9.25
N PHE A 29 3.60 -26.78 -8.20
CA PHE A 29 4.78 -25.94 -7.95
C PHE A 29 5.96 -26.25 -8.88
N GLN A 30 5.84 -27.17 -9.83
CA GLN A 30 6.83 -27.37 -10.88
C GLN A 30 6.57 -26.49 -12.10
N ARG A 31 7.63 -26.25 -12.87
CA ARG A 31 7.58 -25.34 -14.03
C ARG A 31 6.71 -25.91 -15.13
N ASN A 32 6.26 -25.06 -16.04
CA ASN A 32 5.58 -25.55 -17.24
C ASN A 32 6.49 -26.44 -18.08
N PHE A 33 5.87 -27.34 -18.82
CA PHE A 33 6.57 -28.14 -19.82
C PHE A 33 6.97 -27.26 -21.02
N VAL A 34 8.27 -27.25 -21.35
CA VAL A 34 8.84 -26.35 -22.38
C VAL A 34 9.68 -27.09 -23.44
N TRP A 35 9.90 -28.40 -23.30
CA TRP A 35 10.77 -29.14 -24.23
C TRP A 35 10.15 -29.25 -25.64
N SER A 36 10.95 -29.03 -26.68
CA SER A 36 10.56 -29.14 -28.09
C SER A 36 10.49 -30.60 -28.57
N LEU A 37 10.02 -30.81 -29.80
CA LEU A 37 10.13 -32.10 -30.49
C LEU A 37 11.59 -32.53 -30.57
N ASP A 38 12.50 -31.67 -31.03
CA ASP A 38 13.94 -31.97 -31.13
C ASP A 38 14.55 -32.43 -29.77
N LYS A 39 14.26 -31.73 -28.67
CA LYS A 39 14.75 -32.14 -27.34
C LYS A 39 14.17 -33.48 -26.90
N THR A 40 12.91 -33.74 -27.24
CA THR A 40 12.24 -35.01 -26.94
C THR A 40 12.82 -36.12 -27.80
N ALA A 41 12.97 -35.92 -29.11
CA ALA A 41 13.59 -36.85 -30.03
C ALA A 41 15.00 -37.24 -29.57
N LYS A 42 15.85 -36.29 -29.16
CA LYS A 42 17.18 -36.55 -28.58
C LYS A 42 17.15 -37.39 -27.29
N LEU A 43 16.17 -37.15 -26.42
CA LEU A 43 15.99 -37.97 -25.21
C LEU A 43 15.63 -39.41 -25.55
N LEU A 44 14.73 -39.59 -26.51
CA LEU A 44 14.24 -40.90 -26.93
C LEU A 44 15.31 -41.64 -27.77
N ASP A 45 16.11 -40.93 -28.56
CA ASP A 45 17.31 -41.43 -29.23
C ASP A 45 18.33 -41.97 -28.22
N SER A 46 18.55 -41.24 -27.12
CA SER A 46 19.42 -41.68 -26.04
C SER A 46 18.95 -43.00 -25.42
N ILE A 47 17.63 -43.20 -25.28
CA ILE A 47 17.08 -44.48 -24.80
C ILE A 47 17.32 -45.58 -25.83
N LEU A 48 17.06 -45.31 -27.11
CA LEU A 48 17.26 -46.27 -28.19
C LEU A 48 18.72 -46.76 -28.26
N LYS A 49 19.67 -45.85 -28.04
CA LYS A 49 21.11 -46.12 -27.98
C LYS A 49 21.62 -46.62 -26.63
N SER A 50 20.72 -46.91 -25.68
CA SER A 50 21.08 -47.37 -24.32
C SER A 50 21.97 -46.40 -23.52
N TYR A 51 21.90 -45.11 -23.81
CA TYR A 51 22.59 -44.06 -23.06
C TYR A 51 21.85 -43.72 -21.76
N PRO A 52 22.57 -43.33 -20.69
CA PRO A 52 21.96 -42.94 -19.43
C PRO A 52 21.26 -41.58 -19.56
N ILE A 53 19.94 -41.53 -19.32
CA ILE A 53 19.17 -40.28 -19.38
C ILE A 53 19.02 -39.56 -18.04
N GLY A 54 19.77 -39.99 -17.02
CA GLY A 54 19.72 -39.47 -15.64
C GLY A 54 18.68 -40.17 -14.74
N THR A 55 18.61 -39.75 -13.47
CA THR A 55 17.73 -40.35 -12.44
C THR A 55 16.40 -39.59 -12.31
N PHE A 56 15.32 -40.27 -11.94
CA PHE A 56 14.06 -39.65 -11.49
C PHE A 56 14.00 -39.63 -9.97
N ILE A 57 13.67 -38.48 -9.38
CA ILE A 57 13.49 -38.37 -7.93
C ILE A 57 12.01 -38.19 -7.67
N LEU A 58 11.42 -39.12 -6.90
CA LEU A 58 10.00 -39.21 -6.62
C LEU A 58 9.75 -39.09 -5.12
N TRP A 59 8.65 -38.43 -4.74
CA TRP A 59 8.16 -38.35 -3.37
C TRP A 59 6.87 -39.13 -3.24
N GLU A 60 6.90 -40.22 -2.47
CA GLU A 60 5.74 -41.09 -2.25
C GLU A 60 5.02 -40.68 -0.95
N THR A 61 3.76 -40.31 -1.06
CA THR A 61 2.99 -39.80 0.08
C THR A 61 1.50 -40.19 0.02
N ASN A 62 0.85 -40.12 1.18
CA ASN A 62 -0.62 -40.16 1.29
C ASN A 62 -1.23 -38.75 1.15
N GLU A 63 -0.44 -37.70 1.33
CA GLU A 63 -0.89 -36.31 1.21
C GLU A 63 -1.22 -35.98 -0.24
N ARG A 64 -2.36 -35.33 -0.46
CA ARG A 64 -2.79 -34.86 -1.78
C ARG A 64 -2.33 -33.42 -1.95
N LEU A 65 -1.50 -33.18 -2.96
CA LEU A 65 -1.14 -31.83 -3.39
C LEU A 65 -2.11 -31.33 -4.46
N ASN A 66 -2.02 -30.04 -4.77
CA ASN A 66 -2.64 -29.52 -5.97
C ASN A 66 -1.89 -30.12 -7.19
N ASP A 67 -2.57 -31.02 -7.89
CA ASP A 67 -1.98 -31.86 -8.93
C ASP A 67 -2.15 -31.31 -10.35
N ILE A 68 -2.81 -30.16 -10.50
CA ILE A 68 -3.29 -29.75 -11.83
C ILE A 68 -2.38 -28.68 -12.41
N LYS A 69 -1.22 -29.15 -12.86
CA LYS A 69 -0.85 -28.93 -14.26
C LYS A 69 -0.73 -30.31 -14.87
N ASN A 70 -1.81 -30.75 -15.51
CA ASN A 70 -1.84 -31.86 -16.47
C ASN A 70 -0.47 -32.03 -17.16
N ILE A 71 0.07 -33.26 -17.24
CA ILE A 71 1.37 -33.51 -17.89
C ILE A 71 1.28 -33.01 -19.33
N GLY A 72 1.91 -31.87 -19.64
CA GLY A 72 1.75 -31.24 -20.95
C GLY A 72 0.31 -30.88 -21.34
N ASN A 73 -0.57 -30.51 -20.39
CA ASN A 73 -2.01 -30.29 -20.60
C ASN A 73 -2.86 -31.54 -20.89
N LEU A 74 -2.30 -32.75 -20.75
CA LEU A 74 -3.04 -34.01 -20.77
C LEU A 74 -3.77 -34.29 -19.44
N GLU A 75 -5.09 -34.50 -19.52
CA GLU A 75 -5.90 -34.89 -18.35
C GLU A 75 -5.47 -36.27 -17.85
N LEU A 76 -5.03 -36.33 -16.60
CA LEU A 76 -4.74 -37.57 -15.90
C LEU A 76 -5.93 -37.97 -15.02
N PRO A 77 -6.19 -39.27 -14.82
CA PRO A 77 -7.25 -39.69 -13.93
C PRO A 77 -6.98 -39.26 -12.47
N ALA A 78 -8.06 -39.20 -11.69
CA ALA A 78 -7.99 -38.98 -10.25
C ALA A 78 -7.14 -40.07 -9.59
N ILE A 79 -6.47 -39.73 -8.48
CA ILE A 79 -5.66 -40.71 -7.74
C ILE A 79 -6.60 -41.77 -7.17
N PRO A 80 -6.38 -43.07 -7.41
CA PRO A 80 -7.24 -44.12 -6.85
C PRO A 80 -7.29 -44.07 -5.32
N ASP A 81 -8.48 -44.26 -4.75
CA ASP A 81 -8.67 -44.27 -3.30
C ASP A 81 -7.78 -45.32 -2.60
N GLY A 82 -7.22 -44.95 -1.45
CA GLY A 82 -6.35 -45.84 -0.67
C GLY A 82 -4.96 -46.10 -1.26
N THR A 83 -4.62 -45.48 -2.40
CA THR A 83 -3.27 -45.58 -2.99
C THR A 83 -2.40 -44.36 -2.65
N LYS A 84 -1.09 -44.63 -2.51
CA LYS A 84 -0.08 -43.58 -2.37
C LYS A 84 0.19 -42.95 -3.73
N VAL A 85 0.39 -41.64 -3.75
CA VAL A 85 0.79 -40.88 -4.94
C VAL A 85 2.30 -40.65 -4.91
N GLN A 86 2.93 -40.67 -6.09
CA GLN A 86 4.33 -40.35 -6.31
C GLN A 86 4.47 -39.01 -7.05
N TYR A 87 4.95 -37.99 -6.35
CA TYR A 87 5.23 -36.68 -6.92
C TYR A 87 6.63 -36.59 -7.51
N VAL A 88 6.74 -36.16 -8.75
CA VAL A 88 8.03 -35.93 -9.39
C VAL A 88 8.72 -34.73 -8.74
N LEU A 89 9.91 -34.91 -8.18
CA LEU A 89 10.76 -33.83 -7.65
C LEU A 89 11.87 -33.45 -8.63
N ASP A 90 12.39 -34.42 -9.40
CA ASP A 90 13.36 -34.17 -10.47
C ASP A 90 13.08 -35.09 -11.69
N GLY A 91 13.41 -34.57 -12.88
CA GLY A 91 13.18 -35.25 -14.15
C GLY A 91 11.81 -34.94 -14.79
N GLN A 92 11.10 -33.91 -14.31
CA GLN A 92 9.79 -33.50 -14.82
C GLN A 92 9.71 -33.38 -16.35
N GLN A 93 10.64 -32.66 -16.98
CA GLN A 93 10.60 -32.46 -18.42
C GLN A 93 10.82 -33.77 -19.18
N ARG A 94 11.72 -34.63 -18.67
CA ARG A 94 12.00 -35.96 -19.22
C ARG A 94 10.77 -36.86 -19.14
N ILE A 95 10.16 -37.01 -17.95
CA ILE A 95 8.99 -37.87 -17.76
C ILE A 95 7.77 -37.37 -18.57
N THR A 96 7.60 -36.05 -18.67
CA THR A 96 6.56 -35.44 -19.51
C THR A 96 6.79 -35.75 -20.99
N SER A 97 8.02 -35.59 -21.48
CA SER A 97 8.41 -35.92 -22.86
C SER A 97 8.18 -37.40 -23.20
N LEU A 98 8.55 -38.32 -22.30
CA LEU A 98 8.32 -39.76 -22.49
C LEU A 98 6.83 -40.07 -22.66
N TYR A 99 6.00 -39.52 -21.77
CA TYR A 99 4.56 -39.74 -21.80
C TYR A 99 3.89 -39.07 -23.01
N SER A 100 4.35 -37.88 -23.39
CA SER A 100 3.81 -37.14 -24.55
C SER A 100 4.10 -37.87 -25.85
N ALA A 101 5.30 -38.43 -26.02
CA ALA A 101 5.67 -39.24 -27.18
C ALA A 101 4.90 -40.57 -27.21
N PHE A 102 4.74 -41.23 -26.05
CA PHE A 102 3.96 -42.46 -25.94
C PHE A 102 2.51 -42.27 -26.39
N LEU A 103 1.87 -41.17 -26.02
CA LEU A 103 0.48 -40.87 -26.41
C LEU A 103 0.32 -40.28 -27.82
N GLY A 104 1.40 -39.84 -28.48
CA GLY A 104 1.26 -39.00 -29.67
C GLY A 104 0.53 -37.68 -29.36
N ALA A 105 0.83 -37.08 -28.20
CA ALA A 105 0.04 -36.00 -27.64
C ALA A 105 0.14 -34.69 -28.42
N GLN A 106 -0.98 -33.97 -28.51
CA GLN A 106 -1.03 -32.59 -29.01
C GLN A 106 -1.04 -31.59 -27.84
N ILE A 107 0.08 -30.89 -27.66
CA ILE A 107 0.32 -30.03 -26.50
C ILE A 107 0.42 -28.57 -26.91
N LYS A 108 -0.47 -27.74 -26.37
CA LYS A 108 -0.37 -26.28 -26.44
C LYS A 108 0.41 -25.75 -25.24
N LYS A 109 1.64 -25.28 -25.44
CA LYS A 109 2.48 -24.77 -24.34
C LYS A 109 2.01 -23.39 -23.88
N GLU A 110 2.20 -23.10 -22.59
CA GLU A 110 1.81 -21.79 -22.02
C GLU A 110 2.59 -20.66 -22.68
N GLY A 111 1.89 -19.63 -23.17
CA GLY A 111 2.48 -18.51 -23.91
C GLY A 111 2.68 -18.74 -25.41
N GLU A 112 2.47 -19.98 -25.91
CA GLU A 112 2.58 -20.29 -27.33
C GLU A 112 1.21 -20.34 -28.02
N LYS A 113 1.15 -19.82 -29.25
CA LYS A 113 -0.05 -19.94 -30.11
C LYS A 113 -0.13 -21.28 -30.83
N LYS A 114 1.02 -21.90 -31.11
CA LYS A 114 1.14 -23.15 -31.89
C LYS A 114 0.92 -24.36 -30.98
N ILE A 115 0.25 -25.38 -31.50
CA ILE A 115 0.16 -26.70 -30.88
C ILE A 115 1.36 -27.52 -31.36
N THR A 116 2.08 -28.13 -30.42
CA THR A 116 3.16 -29.07 -30.73
C THR A 116 2.58 -30.48 -30.75
N ASP A 117 2.73 -31.19 -31.86
CA ASP A 117 2.23 -32.55 -32.03
C ASP A 117 3.39 -33.55 -31.89
N TYR A 118 3.37 -34.31 -30.80
CA TYR A 118 4.41 -35.27 -30.44
C TYR A 118 4.29 -36.60 -31.21
N ALA A 119 3.22 -36.81 -31.99
CA ALA A 119 3.16 -37.89 -32.96
C ALA A 119 4.13 -37.66 -34.15
N ASN A 120 4.54 -36.42 -34.41
CA ASN A 120 5.52 -36.05 -35.44
C ASN A 120 6.98 -36.21 -34.96
N ILE A 121 7.24 -37.30 -34.22
CA ILE A 121 8.59 -37.76 -33.92
C ILE A 121 8.76 -39.07 -34.68
N PHE A 122 9.83 -39.15 -35.46
CA PHE A 122 10.06 -40.25 -36.39
C PHE A 122 11.30 -41.04 -35.98
N VAL A 123 11.34 -42.28 -36.41
CA VAL A 123 12.50 -43.15 -36.29
C VAL A 123 12.95 -43.52 -37.69
N ASP A 124 14.17 -43.13 -38.03
CA ASP A 124 14.80 -43.47 -39.29
C ASP A 124 15.19 -44.97 -39.26
N LEU A 125 14.61 -45.76 -40.17
CA LEU A 125 14.86 -47.19 -40.27
C LEU A 125 16.04 -47.52 -41.19
N GLU A 126 16.61 -46.54 -41.89
CA GLU A 126 17.82 -46.70 -42.69
C GLU A 126 19.08 -46.32 -41.91
N GLY A 127 18.96 -45.47 -40.90
CA GLY A 127 20.08 -45.07 -40.04
C GLY A 127 20.68 -46.19 -39.18
N ASP A 128 21.95 -46.03 -38.79
CA ASP A 128 22.69 -47.00 -37.96
C ASP A 128 22.70 -46.60 -36.48
N VAL A 129 22.00 -47.39 -35.64
CA VAL A 129 21.95 -47.14 -34.18
C VAL A 129 23.32 -47.21 -33.50
N GLU A 130 24.26 -47.99 -34.05
CA GLU A 130 25.61 -48.13 -33.52
C GLU A 130 26.52 -46.95 -33.90
N ASN A 131 26.07 -46.10 -34.82
CA ASN A 131 26.76 -44.87 -35.19
C ASN A 131 26.44 -43.75 -34.19
N ASN A 132 27.44 -43.39 -33.38
CA ASN A 132 27.28 -42.37 -32.34
C ASN A 132 27.00 -40.97 -32.90
N ASP A 133 27.43 -40.67 -34.13
CA ASP A 133 27.29 -39.35 -34.75
C ASP A 133 25.94 -39.16 -35.46
N GLU A 134 25.16 -40.23 -35.64
CA GLU A 134 23.89 -40.22 -36.37
C GLU A 134 22.69 -40.25 -35.41
N GLN A 135 21.73 -39.32 -35.53
CA GLN A 135 20.54 -39.33 -34.69
C GLN A 135 19.42 -40.12 -35.39
N ILE A 136 18.92 -41.17 -34.73
CA ILE A 136 17.95 -42.11 -35.31
C ILE A 136 16.51 -41.68 -35.02
N VAL A 137 16.26 -41.19 -33.81
CA VAL A 137 14.97 -40.61 -33.44
C VAL A 137 15.00 -39.11 -33.71
N VAL A 138 14.21 -38.63 -34.68
CA VAL A 138 14.28 -37.25 -35.21
C VAL A 138 12.93 -36.53 -35.16
N SER A 139 12.96 -35.20 -35.20
CA SER A 139 11.76 -34.34 -35.17
C SER A 139 11.32 -33.81 -36.54
N GLU A 140 12.09 -34.11 -37.59
CA GLU A 140 11.76 -33.81 -38.98
C GLU A 140 11.59 -35.13 -39.72
N GLU A 141 10.67 -35.17 -40.68
CA GLU A 141 10.37 -36.38 -41.44
C GLU A 141 11.59 -36.79 -42.29
N PRO A 142 12.14 -38.00 -42.13
CA PRO A 142 13.27 -38.47 -42.93
C PRO A 142 12.89 -38.63 -44.41
N GLU A 143 13.85 -38.44 -45.32
CA GLU A 143 13.63 -38.70 -46.77
C GLU A 143 13.50 -40.21 -47.10
N GLY A 144 13.99 -41.06 -46.20
CA GLY A 144 14.09 -42.52 -46.36
C GLY A 144 12.92 -43.31 -45.80
N ILE A 145 13.18 -44.57 -45.41
CA ILE A 145 12.18 -45.42 -44.75
C ILE A 145 12.11 -45.07 -43.27
N PHE A 146 10.94 -44.65 -42.80
CA PHE A 146 10.74 -44.26 -41.40
C PHE A 146 9.42 -44.79 -40.84
N ILE A 147 9.28 -44.72 -39.52
CA ILE A 147 8.08 -45.02 -38.76
C ILE A 147 7.89 -43.96 -37.67
N THR A 148 6.66 -43.70 -37.22
CA THR A 148 6.47 -42.79 -36.10
C THR A 148 6.95 -43.45 -34.80
N LEU A 149 7.51 -42.65 -33.90
CA LEU A 149 7.92 -43.15 -32.59
C LEU A 149 6.72 -43.65 -31.78
N HIS A 150 5.54 -43.04 -31.96
CA HIS A 150 4.29 -43.47 -31.33
C HIS A 150 3.94 -44.92 -31.68
N GLU A 151 4.05 -45.30 -32.95
CA GLU A 151 3.81 -46.68 -33.41
C GLU A 151 4.84 -47.66 -32.82
N ILE A 152 6.13 -47.28 -32.70
CA ILE A 152 7.15 -48.12 -32.06
C ILE A 152 6.86 -48.34 -30.57
N LEU A 153 6.49 -47.27 -29.85
CA LEU A 153 6.21 -47.31 -28.43
C LEU A 153 4.93 -48.12 -28.11
N ASN A 154 4.00 -48.19 -29.07
CA ASN A 154 2.75 -48.96 -29.00
C ASN A 154 2.73 -50.12 -30.01
N PHE A 155 3.89 -50.77 -30.23
CA PHE A 155 4.08 -51.77 -31.28
C PHE A 155 3.01 -52.86 -31.34
N ASN A 156 2.58 -53.38 -30.19
CA ASN A 156 1.58 -54.45 -30.14
C ASN A 156 0.20 -53.99 -30.65
N ASP A 157 -0.17 -52.75 -30.38
CA ASP A 157 -1.45 -52.17 -30.78
C ASP A 157 -1.46 -51.89 -32.29
N HIS A 158 -0.32 -51.52 -32.86
CA HIS A 158 -0.14 -51.21 -34.29
C HIS A 158 0.41 -52.37 -35.13
N PHE A 159 0.57 -53.57 -34.56
CA PHE A 159 1.31 -54.66 -35.21
C PHE A 159 0.78 -55.02 -36.61
N LEU A 160 -0.54 -55.04 -36.78
CA LEU A 160 -1.17 -55.37 -38.07
C LEU A 160 -0.85 -54.31 -39.13
N GLU A 161 -0.95 -53.04 -38.78
CA GLU A 161 -0.70 -51.89 -39.66
C GLU A 161 0.78 -51.82 -40.06
N ILE A 162 1.68 -52.03 -39.08
CA ILE A 162 3.12 -52.08 -39.32
C ILE A 162 3.46 -53.26 -40.25
N LYS A 163 2.85 -54.42 -40.05
CA LYS A 163 3.10 -55.60 -40.89
C LYS A 163 2.67 -55.42 -42.35
N GLU A 164 1.61 -54.64 -42.59
CA GLU A 164 1.16 -54.33 -43.94
C GLU A 164 2.05 -53.30 -44.65
N LYS A 165 2.64 -52.36 -43.89
CA LYS A 165 3.40 -51.23 -44.43
C LYS A 165 4.89 -51.50 -44.62
N TYR A 166 5.49 -52.39 -43.82
CA TYR A 166 6.95 -52.60 -43.77
C TYR A 166 7.35 -54.02 -44.17
N SER A 167 8.55 -54.17 -44.77
CA SER A 167 9.11 -55.48 -45.10
C SER A 167 9.50 -56.29 -43.86
N ASP A 168 9.68 -57.60 -43.99
CA ASP A 168 10.11 -58.49 -42.90
C ASP A 168 11.43 -58.08 -42.24
N GLU A 169 12.34 -57.45 -42.99
CA GLU A 169 13.60 -56.92 -42.46
C GLU A 169 13.37 -55.69 -41.57
N HIS A 170 12.59 -54.72 -42.06
CA HIS A 170 12.21 -53.55 -41.28
C HIS A 170 11.38 -53.94 -40.05
N LEU A 171 10.50 -54.94 -40.16
CA LEU A 171 9.72 -55.45 -39.02
C LEU A 171 10.61 -55.97 -37.89
N LYS A 172 11.70 -56.67 -38.21
CA LYS A 172 12.67 -57.12 -37.20
C LYS A 172 13.35 -55.93 -36.53
N LYS A 173 13.74 -54.90 -37.29
CA LYS A 173 14.37 -53.67 -36.78
C LYS A 173 13.41 -52.89 -35.87
N ILE A 174 12.16 -52.69 -36.30
CA ILE A 174 11.09 -52.05 -35.51
C ILE A 174 10.83 -52.82 -34.21
N HIS A 175 10.75 -54.15 -34.28
CA HIS A 175 10.56 -54.99 -33.09
C HIS A 175 11.73 -54.85 -32.09
N LEU A 176 12.97 -54.83 -32.59
CA LEU A 176 14.16 -54.60 -31.76
C LEU A 176 14.12 -53.22 -31.07
N TYR A 177 13.74 -52.18 -31.81
CA TYR A 177 13.60 -50.83 -31.26
C TYR A 177 12.50 -50.73 -30.21
N SER A 178 11.34 -51.36 -30.45
CA SER A 178 10.27 -51.46 -29.45
C SER A 178 10.73 -52.20 -28.19
N GLN A 179 11.51 -53.29 -28.36
CA GLN A 179 12.09 -54.02 -27.24
C GLN A 179 13.08 -53.15 -26.45
N ALA A 180 13.92 -52.35 -27.12
CA ALA A 180 14.86 -51.44 -26.46
C ALA A 180 14.13 -50.44 -25.54
N PHE A 181 13.02 -49.84 -26.00
CA PHE A 181 12.21 -48.96 -25.14
C PHE A 181 11.55 -49.71 -23.99
N SER A 182 10.84 -50.81 -24.27
CA SER A 182 10.08 -51.56 -23.25
C SER A 182 10.96 -52.16 -22.14
N THR A 183 12.23 -52.45 -22.44
CA THR A 183 13.18 -53.06 -21.49
C THR A 183 14.13 -52.06 -20.84
N TYR A 184 14.13 -50.79 -21.28
CA TYR A 184 14.94 -49.74 -20.67
C TYR A 184 14.55 -49.56 -19.19
N ASP A 185 15.55 -49.52 -18.32
CA ASP A 185 15.38 -49.41 -16.88
C ASP A 185 15.86 -48.05 -16.38
N PHE A 186 14.94 -47.27 -15.81
CA PHE A 186 15.22 -45.95 -15.27
C PHE A 186 15.75 -46.06 -13.84
N SER A 187 16.85 -45.35 -13.56
CA SER A 187 17.28 -45.09 -12.19
C SER A 187 16.25 -44.18 -11.50
N THR A 188 15.71 -44.62 -10.36
CA THR A 188 14.75 -43.86 -9.56
C THR A 188 15.20 -43.74 -8.10
N ILE A 189 14.84 -42.65 -7.44
CA ILE A 189 15.04 -42.46 -5.99
C ILE A 189 13.70 -42.08 -5.40
N VAL A 190 13.15 -42.93 -4.53
CA VAL A 190 11.83 -42.71 -3.91
C VAL A 190 11.98 -42.29 -2.45
N LEU A 191 11.50 -41.08 -2.14
CA LEU A 191 11.41 -40.54 -0.78
C LEU A 191 10.07 -40.97 -0.17
N ARG A 192 10.10 -41.90 0.80
CA ARG A 192 8.88 -42.52 1.40
C ARG A 192 8.53 -42.05 2.83
N LYS A 193 9.38 -41.22 3.44
CA LYS A 193 9.27 -40.79 4.85
C LYS A 193 9.33 -39.28 5.05
N GLU A 194 9.51 -38.54 3.97
CA GLU A 194 9.64 -37.09 4.03
C GLU A 194 8.24 -36.48 4.06
N ASP A 195 8.04 -35.46 4.89
CA ASP A 195 6.86 -34.60 4.80
C ASP A 195 6.99 -33.67 3.57
N ILE A 196 5.92 -32.93 3.29
CA ILE A 196 5.90 -31.95 2.20
C ILE A 196 7.04 -30.92 2.31
N ASP A 197 7.40 -30.51 3.53
CA ASP A 197 8.40 -29.48 3.76
C ASP A 197 9.80 -29.99 3.35
N SER A 198 10.11 -31.24 3.70
CA SER A 198 11.31 -31.94 3.24
C SER A 198 11.33 -32.15 1.73
N ALA A 199 10.20 -32.53 1.12
CA ALA A 199 10.12 -32.73 -0.34
C ALA A 199 10.40 -31.43 -1.11
N ILE A 200 9.88 -30.30 -0.62
CA ILE A 200 10.12 -28.97 -1.17
C ILE A 200 11.58 -28.52 -0.99
N GLU A 201 12.18 -28.81 0.17
CA GLU A 201 13.60 -28.51 0.41
C GLU A 201 14.50 -29.32 -0.53
N VAL A 202 14.23 -30.62 -0.70
CA VAL A 202 14.94 -31.48 -1.65
C VAL A 202 14.80 -30.95 -3.08
N PHE A 203 13.58 -30.61 -3.51
CA PHE A 203 13.32 -29.98 -4.80
C PHE A 203 14.13 -28.69 -4.99
N THR A 204 14.15 -27.81 -3.98
CA THR A 204 14.84 -26.52 -4.04
C THR A 204 16.35 -26.69 -4.16
N ARG A 205 16.94 -27.68 -3.45
CA ARG A 205 18.37 -27.97 -3.50
C ARG A 205 18.82 -28.58 -4.82
N ILE A 206 18.02 -29.48 -5.38
CA ILE A 206 18.33 -30.12 -6.68
C ILE A 206 18.18 -29.11 -7.82
N ASN A 207 17.20 -28.19 -7.74
CA ASN A 207 16.94 -27.17 -8.76
C ASN A 207 17.81 -25.91 -8.64
N THR A 208 18.99 -25.99 -8.05
CA THR A 208 19.92 -24.86 -7.83
C THR A 208 20.34 -24.15 -9.13
N GLY A 209 20.18 -24.79 -10.30
CA GLY A 209 20.42 -24.21 -11.63
C GLY A 209 19.22 -23.54 -12.32
N GLY A 210 18.04 -23.42 -11.69
CA GLY A 210 16.90 -22.73 -12.29
C GLY A 210 16.10 -21.85 -11.31
N GLN A 211 15.01 -21.20 -11.78
CA GLN A 211 14.09 -20.45 -10.91
C GLN A 211 13.61 -21.27 -9.69
N THR A 212 13.94 -20.76 -8.50
CA THR A 212 13.51 -21.29 -7.21
C THR A 212 12.04 -20.99 -6.98
N LEU A 213 11.36 -21.87 -6.24
CA LEU A 213 10.00 -21.63 -5.82
C LEU A 213 9.91 -20.44 -4.87
N THR A 214 8.94 -19.56 -5.14
CA THR A 214 8.59 -18.50 -4.21
C THR A 214 7.96 -19.10 -2.96
N LEU A 215 8.07 -18.39 -1.83
CA LEU A 215 7.45 -18.85 -0.58
C LEU A 215 5.92 -18.97 -0.71
N PHE A 216 5.30 -18.14 -1.55
CA PHE A 216 3.86 -18.20 -1.78
C PHE A 216 3.44 -19.49 -2.50
N GLU A 217 4.17 -19.90 -3.54
CA GLU A 217 3.87 -21.16 -4.25
C GLU A 217 4.02 -22.38 -3.33
N ILE A 218 5.00 -22.36 -2.43
CA ILE A 218 5.21 -23.40 -1.41
C ILE A 218 4.02 -23.50 -0.46
N ILE A 219 3.60 -22.36 0.12
CA ILE A 219 2.46 -22.34 1.04
C ILE A 219 1.15 -22.67 0.33
N SER A 220 0.98 -22.20 -0.91
CA SER A 220 -0.18 -22.55 -1.75
C SER A 220 -0.29 -24.06 -1.95
N ALA A 221 0.82 -24.72 -2.28
CA ALA A 221 0.86 -26.18 -2.41
C ALA A 221 0.56 -26.89 -1.08
N LYS A 222 1.13 -26.42 0.03
CA LYS A 222 0.90 -26.97 1.37
C LYS A 222 -0.54 -26.82 1.86
N THR A 223 -1.21 -25.75 1.45
CA THR A 223 -2.56 -25.41 1.95
C THR A 223 -3.68 -25.89 1.06
N TYR A 224 -3.38 -26.45 -0.12
CA TYR A 224 -4.39 -27.00 -1.00
C TYR A 224 -5.26 -28.03 -0.30
N ASP A 225 -6.57 -27.88 -0.46
CA ASP A 225 -7.57 -28.77 0.14
C ASP A 225 -8.75 -28.97 -0.80
N GLU A 226 -8.90 -30.18 -1.32
CA GLU A 226 -9.95 -30.52 -2.30
C GLU A 226 -11.34 -30.56 -1.65
N GLU A 227 -11.46 -31.14 -0.46
CA GLU A 227 -12.72 -31.26 0.29
C GLU A 227 -13.28 -29.87 0.64
N GLN A 228 -12.41 -28.98 1.12
CA GLN A 228 -12.76 -27.60 1.48
C GLN A 228 -12.73 -26.65 0.26
N LYS A 229 -12.39 -27.14 -0.94
CA LYS A 229 -12.25 -26.35 -2.18
C LYS A 229 -11.33 -25.14 -2.00
N PHE A 230 -10.22 -25.33 -1.30
CA PHE A 230 -9.24 -24.30 -1.02
C PHE A 230 -8.03 -24.42 -1.95
N ASP A 231 -7.92 -23.48 -2.89
CA ASP A 231 -6.70 -23.23 -3.66
C ASP A 231 -6.26 -21.78 -3.41
N MET A 232 -5.14 -21.61 -2.71
CA MET A 232 -4.62 -20.30 -2.32
C MET A 232 -4.23 -19.44 -3.53
N GLU A 233 -3.73 -20.06 -4.59
CA GLU A 233 -3.30 -19.37 -5.81
C GLU A 233 -4.52 -18.88 -6.61
N ASP A 234 -5.55 -19.72 -6.74
CA ASP A 234 -6.82 -19.32 -7.34
C ASP A 234 -7.51 -18.19 -6.54
N LYS A 235 -7.55 -18.32 -5.21
CA LYS A 235 -8.08 -17.28 -4.32
C LYS A 235 -7.28 -15.97 -4.43
N PHE A 236 -5.95 -16.04 -4.52
CA PHE A 236 -5.11 -14.86 -4.72
C PHE A 236 -5.36 -14.21 -6.08
N ARG A 237 -5.46 -14.99 -7.16
CA ARG A 237 -5.80 -14.47 -8.49
C ARG A 237 -7.14 -13.72 -8.48
N LYS A 238 -8.19 -14.31 -7.90
CA LYS A 238 -9.51 -13.67 -7.74
C LYS A 238 -9.46 -12.39 -6.89
N LEU A 239 -8.62 -12.39 -5.85
CA LEU A 239 -8.35 -11.18 -5.07
C LEU A 239 -7.72 -10.10 -5.95
N MET A 240 -6.72 -10.41 -6.77
CA MET A 240 -6.07 -9.44 -7.65
C MET A 240 -7.02 -8.87 -8.70
N GLU A 241 -7.94 -9.67 -9.21
CA GLU A 241 -9.05 -9.20 -10.07
C GLU A 241 -9.91 -8.17 -9.32
N THR A 242 -10.34 -8.50 -8.10
CA THR A 242 -11.11 -7.58 -7.24
C THR A 242 -10.34 -6.28 -6.92
N LEU A 243 -9.04 -6.39 -6.64
CA LEU A 243 -8.20 -5.23 -6.32
C LEU A 243 -7.85 -4.38 -7.54
N THR A 244 -8.04 -4.89 -8.75
CA THR A 244 -7.86 -4.12 -9.99
C THR A 244 -8.87 -2.98 -10.07
N GLU A 245 -10.13 -3.23 -9.69
CA GLU A 245 -11.19 -2.20 -9.61
C GLU A 245 -10.83 -1.08 -8.62
N ARG A 246 -10.11 -1.45 -7.55
CA ARG A 246 -9.63 -0.51 -6.53
C ARG A 246 -8.30 0.14 -6.90
N LYS A 247 -7.67 -0.24 -8.02
CA LYS A 247 -6.31 0.15 -8.45
C LYS A 247 -5.19 -0.24 -7.47
N TYR A 248 -5.38 -1.35 -6.75
CA TYR A 248 -4.42 -1.91 -5.78
C TYR A 248 -3.89 -3.30 -6.16
N ASN A 249 -4.03 -3.71 -7.42
CA ASN A 249 -3.46 -4.93 -7.97
C ASN A 249 -1.93 -4.92 -8.12
N GLY A 250 -1.23 -3.94 -7.54
CA GLY A 250 0.24 -3.91 -7.45
C GLY A 250 0.82 -4.53 -6.18
N ILE A 251 -0.01 -5.03 -5.26
CA ILE A 251 0.44 -5.64 -4.01
C ILE A 251 1.10 -7.00 -4.25
N SER A 252 2.17 -7.28 -3.50
CA SER A 252 2.85 -8.58 -3.57
C SER A 252 2.16 -9.65 -2.71
N SER A 253 2.33 -10.92 -3.08
CA SER A 253 1.81 -12.07 -2.31
C SER A 253 2.46 -12.19 -0.91
N SER A 254 3.66 -11.63 -0.72
CA SER A 254 4.33 -11.59 0.58
C SER A 254 3.59 -10.75 1.62
N VAL A 255 2.76 -9.78 1.21
CA VAL A 255 1.87 -9.03 2.11
C VAL A 255 0.92 -10.00 2.82
N ILE A 256 0.26 -10.89 2.08
CA ILE A 256 -0.71 -11.85 2.63
C ILE A 256 -0.01 -12.86 3.55
N LEU A 257 1.12 -13.42 3.10
CA LEU A 257 1.91 -14.34 3.92
C LEU A 257 2.39 -13.69 5.22
N SER A 258 2.79 -12.43 5.17
CA SER A 258 3.22 -11.69 6.34
C SER A 258 2.06 -11.47 7.31
N ILE A 259 0.87 -11.08 6.82
CA ILE A 259 -0.31 -10.92 7.68
C ILE A 259 -0.68 -12.25 8.33
N LEU A 260 -0.82 -13.33 7.54
CA LEU A 260 -1.13 -14.68 8.04
C LEU A 260 -0.13 -15.11 9.13
N SER A 261 1.17 -14.94 8.89
CA SER A 261 2.20 -15.32 9.85
C SER A 261 2.16 -14.47 11.12
N LEU A 262 1.95 -13.16 11.03
CA LEU A 262 1.89 -12.27 12.21
C LEU A 262 0.63 -12.51 13.04
N VAL A 263 -0.45 -12.96 12.41
CA VAL A 263 -1.70 -13.33 13.09
C VAL A 263 -1.60 -14.71 13.74
N LEU A 264 -1.08 -15.72 13.02
CA LEU A 264 -1.12 -17.12 13.44
C LEU A 264 0.10 -17.54 14.28
N SER A 265 1.26 -16.92 14.11
CA SER A 265 2.46 -17.31 14.86
C SER A 265 2.40 -16.84 16.31
N LYS A 266 2.77 -17.74 17.23
CA LYS A 266 2.79 -17.44 18.68
C LYS A 266 3.74 -16.29 19.04
N ASN A 267 4.80 -16.11 18.28
CA ASN A 267 5.83 -15.09 18.50
C ASN A 267 5.64 -13.82 17.65
N LYS A 268 4.55 -13.73 16.86
CA LYS A 268 4.30 -12.62 15.91
C LYS A 268 5.50 -12.36 14.99
N GLU A 269 6.06 -13.42 14.39
CA GLU A 269 7.12 -13.32 13.38
C GLU A 269 6.59 -13.68 11.99
N CYS A 270 7.18 -13.11 10.93
CA CYS A 270 6.87 -13.45 9.53
C CYS A 270 8.08 -13.83 8.69
N LYS A 271 9.13 -14.37 9.31
CA LYS A 271 10.27 -14.92 8.57
C LYS A 271 9.85 -16.17 7.81
N ARG A 272 10.57 -16.48 6.72
CA ARG A 272 10.37 -17.71 5.92
C ARG A 272 10.18 -18.96 6.78
N LYS A 273 11.05 -19.19 7.76
CA LYS A 273 10.98 -20.35 8.67
C LYS A 273 9.65 -20.41 9.42
N THR A 274 9.17 -19.27 9.92
CA THR A 274 7.90 -19.18 10.66
C THR A 274 6.71 -19.45 9.74
N ILE A 275 6.72 -18.85 8.54
CA ILE A 275 5.66 -19.04 7.54
C ILE A 275 5.53 -20.51 7.14
N LEU A 276 6.66 -21.20 6.92
CA LEU A 276 6.67 -22.63 6.58
C LEU A 276 6.11 -23.51 7.70
N GLN A 277 6.23 -23.10 8.96
CA GLN A 277 5.76 -23.85 10.12
C GLN A 277 4.28 -23.62 10.45
N LEU A 278 3.60 -22.74 9.71
CA LEU A 278 2.16 -22.53 9.91
C LEU A 278 1.39 -23.80 9.55
N GLU A 279 0.38 -24.10 10.37
CA GLU A 279 -0.49 -25.24 10.19
C GLU A 279 -1.48 -24.98 9.04
N LYS A 280 -1.70 -26.00 8.19
CA LYS A 280 -2.62 -25.93 7.05
C LYS A 280 -4.01 -25.44 7.45
N GLN A 281 -4.66 -26.07 8.42
CA GLN A 281 -6.05 -25.75 8.78
C GLN A 281 -6.17 -24.32 9.34
N SER A 282 -5.23 -23.93 10.21
CA SER A 282 -5.15 -22.55 10.73
C SER A 282 -5.09 -21.49 9.61
N ILE A 283 -4.37 -21.74 8.51
CA ILE A 283 -4.33 -20.83 7.35
C ILE A 283 -5.69 -20.77 6.65
N ILE A 284 -6.29 -21.93 6.38
CA ILE A 284 -7.58 -22.03 5.68
C ILE A 284 -8.67 -21.27 6.45
N ASP A 285 -8.78 -21.52 7.75
CA ASP A 285 -9.79 -20.90 8.63
C ASP A 285 -9.62 -19.38 8.76
N THR A 286 -8.39 -18.90 8.66
CA THR A 286 -8.04 -17.48 8.87
C THR A 286 -8.02 -16.67 7.57
N TRP A 287 -7.95 -17.34 6.42
CA TRP A 287 -7.78 -16.72 5.11
C TRP A 287 -8.78 -15.59 4.83
N ASP A 288 -10.08 -15.87 4.93
CA ASP A 288 -11.11 -14.89 4.57
C ASP A 288 -11.10 -13.67 5.50
N ASN A 289 -10.78 -13.85 6.79
CA ASN A 289 -10.62 -12.74 7.74
C ASN A 289 -9.41 -11.87 7.39
N VAL A 290 -8.29 -12.48 7.00
CA VAL A 290 -7.08 -11.75 6.56
C VAL A 290 -7.35 -10.98 5.26
N ILE A 291 -8.03 -11.60 4.30
CA ILE A 291 -8.39 -10.91 3.05
C ILE A 291 -9.35 -9.74 3.33
N SER A 292 -10.32 -9.92 4.22
CA SER A 292 -11.21 -8.83 4.64
C SER A 292 -10.42 -7.68 5.27
N ALA A 293 -9.53 -7.98 6.21
CA ALA A 293 -8.72 -6.96 6.89
C ALA A 293 -7.76 -6.23 5.94
N LEU A 294 -7.21 -6.92 4.94
CA LEU A 294 -6.42 -6.30 3.87
C LEU A 294 -7.27 -5.35 3.01
N LYS A 295 -8.50 -5.72 2.67
CA LYS A 295 -9.42 -4.85 1.93
C LYS A 295 -9.78 -3.59 2.73
N GLU A 296 -10.04 -3.73 4.03
CA GLU A 296 -10.29 -2.59 4.93
C GLU A 296 -9.07 -1.67 5.04
N SER A 297 -7.86 -2.24 5.14
CA SER A 297 -6.60 -1.49 5.12
C SER A 297 -6.46 -0.66 3.83
N ILE A 298 -6.72 -1.27 2.68
CA ILE A 298 -6.70 -0.60 1.37
C ILE A 298 -7.76 0.52 1.31
N ASP A 299 -8.98 0.26 1.76
CA ASP A 299 -10.05 1.27 1.75
C ASP A 299 -9.75 2.42 2.70
N TYR A 300 -9.10 2.14 3.84
CA TYR A 300 -8.60 3.17 4.75
C TYR A 300 -7.54 4.05 4.09
N PHE A 301 -6.55 3.47 3.40
CA PHE A 301 -5.53 4.23 2.67
C PHE A 301 -6.12 5.08 1.55
N ARG A 302 -7.12 4.55 0.84
CA ARG A 302 -7.81 5.26 -0.25
C ARG A 302 -8.70 6.40 0.25
N SER A 303 -9.39 6.22 1.37
CA SER A 303 -10.36 7.18 1.88
C SER A 303 -9.76 8.22 2.83
N VAL A 304 -8.93 7.78 3.78
CA VAL A 304 -8.37 8.64 4.84
C VAL A 304 -7.08 9.29 4.38
N TYR A 305 -6.15 8.50 3.82
CA TYR A 305 -4.88 9.03 3.32
C TYR A 305 -4.96 9.45 1.84
N ARG A 306 -6.13 9.25 1.20
CA ARG A 306 -6.40 9.68 -0.18
C ARG A 306 -5.37 9.17 -1.18
N ILE A 307 -4.89 7.94 -0.97
CA ILE A 307 -3.92 7.26 -1.84
C ILE A 307 -4.70 6.46 -2.90
N PRO A 308 -4.90 6.97 -4.13
CA PRO A 308 -5.85 6.37 -5.05
C PRO A 308 -5.36 5.07 -5.70
N VAL A 309 -4.04 4.82 -5.71
CA VAL A 309 -3.42 3.73 -6.48
C VAL A 309 -2.22 3.12 -5.75
N SER A 310 -1.99 1.82 -5.92
CA SER A 310 -0.86 1.12 -5.30
C SER A 310 0.51 1.61 -5.76
N ALA A 311 0.64 2.17 -6.97
CA ALA A 311 1.93 2.61 -7.51
C ALA A 311 2.63 3.70 -6.67
N ILE A 312 1.85 4.54 -5.98
CA ILE A 312 2.40 5.61 -5.12
C ILE A 312 2.52 5.19 -3.66
N LEU A 313 2.15 3.96 -3.29
CA LEU A 313 2.39 3.46 -1.93
C LEU A 313 3.89 3.42 -1.64
N PRO A 314 4.36 4.05 -0.55
CA PRO A 314 5.77 4.02 -0.16
C PRO A 314 6.32 2.60 -0.09
N TYR A 315 5.52 1.70 0.50
CA TYR A 315 5.72 0.25 0.50
C TYR A 315 4.36 -0.43 0.44
N ASP A 316 4.24 -1.55 -0.28
CA ASP A 316 3.06 -2.42 -0.16
C ASP A 316 3.01 -3.11 1.22
N SER A 317 4.19 -3.38 1.80
CA SER A 317 4.36 -3.93 3.14
C SER A 317 3.77 -3.05 4.24
N LEU A 318 3.54 -1.75 4.00
CA LEU A 318 2.79 -0.88 4.92
C LEU A 318 1.34 -1.31 5.11
N LEU A 319 0.76 -2.06 4.17
CA LEU A 319 -0.58 -2.62 4.34
C LEU A 319 -0.61 -3.71 5.43
N VAL A 320 0.52 -4.35 5.75
CA VAL A 320 0.58 -5.47 6.70
C VAL A 320 0.23 -5.01 8.13
N PRO A 321 0.86 -3.99 8.74
CA PRO A 321 0.48 -3.53 10.08
C PRO A 321 -0.95 -2.99 10.16
N PHE A 322 -1.46 -2.37 9.09
CA PHE A 322 -2.83 -1.88 9.04
C PHE A 322 -3.86 -3.01 8.87
N ALA A 323 -3.57 -4.00 8.03
CA ALA A 323 -4.40 -5.20 7.94
C ALA A 323 -4.36 -5.97 9.27
N TYR A 324 -3.22 -5.99 9.96
CA TYR A 324 -3.14 -6.52 11.32
C TYR A 324 -4.05 -5.76 12.29
N PHE A 325 -4.06 -4.42 12.24
CA PHE A 325 -5.00 -3.60 13.02
C PHE A 325 -6.45 -4.00 12.74
N PHE A 326 -6.85 -4.02 11.46
CA PHE A 326 -8.22 -4.34 11.04
C PHE A 326 -8.64 -5.79 11.30
N TYR A 327 -7.68 -6.70 11.40
CA TYR A 327 -7.94 -8.09 11.78
C TYR A 327 -8.43 -8.19 13.23
N TYR A 328 -7.79 -7.47 14.15
CA TYR A 328 -8.16 -7.45 15.57
C TYR A 328 -9.26 -6.45 15.90
N GLN A 329 -9.34 -5.33 15.18
CA GLN A 329 -10.38 -4.32 15.31
C GLN A 329 -11.13 -4.18 13.98
N LYS A 330 -12.26 -4.87 13.85
CA LYS A 330 -13.09 -4.88 12.63
C LYS A 330 -13.82 -3.55 12.36
N GLU A 331 -13.74 -2.60 13.28
CA GLU A 331 -14.35 -1.28 13.14
C GLU A 331 -13.31 -0.23 12.75
N LYS A 332 -13.78 0.91 12.22
CA LYS A 332 -12.89 2.04 11.92
C LYS A 332 -12.13 2.50 13.17
N PRO A 333 -10.88 2.98 13.03
CA PRO A 333 -10.13 3.56 14.15
C PRO A 333 -10.91 4.71 14.79
N LYS A 334 -10.85 4.84 16.13
CA LYS A 334 -11.59 5.85 16.90
C LYS A 334 -10.65 6.69 17.76
N GLY A 335 -11.04 7.95 18.01
CA GLY A 335 -10.31 8.85 18.90
C GLY A 335 -8.83 8.99 18.52
N GLU A 336 -7.93 8.82 19.49
CA GLU A 336 -6.48 8.94 19.29
C GLU A 336 -5.89 7.87 18.35
N GLN A 337 -6.56 6.73 18.14
CA GLN A 337 -6.08 5.69 17.22
C GLN A 337 -5.88 6.25 15.80
N VAL A 338 -6.76 7.15 15.36
CA VAL A 338 -6.67 7.80 14.04
C VAL A 338 -5.34 8.56 13.93
N LYS A 339 -4.98 9.32 14.98
CA LYS A 339 -3.75 10.12 15.01
C LYS A 339 -2.50 9.23 15.08
N TYR A 340 -2.53 8.16 15.88
CA TYR A 340 -1.38 7.27 15.99
C TYR A 340 -1.14 6.44 14.74
N LEU A 341 -2.21 6.04 14.03
CA LEU A 341 -2.08 5.39 12.73
C LEU A 341 -1.54 6.35 11.66
N GLU A 342 -1.94 7.62 11.69
CA GLU A 342 -1.40 8.64 10.80
C GLU A 342 0.09 8.84 11.07
N GLU A 343 0.48 9.09 12.32
CA GLU A 343 1.88 9.22 12.72
C GLU A 343 2.70 7.99 12.32
N PHE A 344 2.16 6.79 12.56
CA PHE A 344 2.79 5.53 12.14
C PHE A 344 3.01 5.50 10.63
N PHE A 345 1.98 5.76 9.82
CA PHE A 345 2.09 5.76 8.35
C PHE A 345 3.21 6.69 7.87
N TRP A 346 3.22 7.93 8.35
CA TRP A 346 4.16 8.94 7.88
C TRP A 346 5.60 8.69 8.34
N ARG A 347 5.81 8.28 9.59
CA ARG A 347 7.16 7.92 10.09
C ARG A 347 7.79 6.77 9.32
N ILE A 348 7.00 5.76 8.97
CA ILE A 348 7.47 4.60 8.21
C ILE A 348 7.74 4.99 6.74
N SER A 349 6.90 5.85 6.17
CA SER A 349 7.01 6.28 4.77
C SER A 349 8.18 7.24 4.52
N LEU A 350 8.45 8.15 5.47
CA LEU A 350 9.54 9.12 5.43
C LEU A 350 10.87 8.57 5.96
N SER A 351 10.93 7.27 6.23
CA SER A 351 12.16 6.57 6.58
C SER A 351 12.41 5.42 5.60
N SER A 352 13.60 4.84 5.67
CA SER A 352 13.96 3.64 4.92
C SER A 352 13.47 2.34 5.60
N ARG A 353 12.38 2.40 6.36
CA ARG A 353 11.98 1.33 7.30
C ARG A 353 11.62 0.02 6.62
N TYR A 354 11.09 -0.05 5.41
CA TYR A 354 10.87 -1.34 4.74
C TYR A 354 11.76 -1.56 3.51
N SER A 355 12.83 -0.77 3.37
CA SER A 355 13.82 -0.97 2.29
C SER A 355 14.72 -2.18 2.52
N SER A 356 14.83 -2.69 3.75
CA SER A 356 15.62 -3.88 4.08
C SER A 356 15.11 -4.55 5.36
N SER A 357 15.43 -5.84 5.54
CA SER A 357 15.03 -6.62 6.72
C SER A 357 13.54 -6.53 7.06
N THR A 358 12.70 -6.47 6.03
CA THR A 358 11.27 -6.12 6.13
C THR A 358 10.53 -7.02 7.11
N GLU A 359 10.76 -8.33 7.08
CA GLU A 359 10.06 -9.28 7.97
C GLU A 359 10.36 -9.01 9.45
N SER A 360 11.62 -8.70 9.78
CA SER A 360 12.02 -8.41 11.16
C SER A 360 11.47 -7.07 11.64
N ARG A 361 11.33 -6.09 10.74
CA ARG A 361 10.78 -4.78 11.05
C ARG A 361 9.26 -4.83 11.18
N LEU A 362 8.56 -5.56 10.31
CA LEU A 362 7.13 -5.84 10.43
C LEU A 362 6.79 -6.50 11.78
N ALA A 363 7.55 -7.50 12.21
CA ALA A 363 7.38 -8.15 13.51
C ALA A 363 7.52 -7.19 14.71
N ARG A 364 8.37 -6.16 14.60
CA ARG A 364 8.48 -5.09 15.60
C ARG A 364 7.32 -4.11 15.49
N ASP A 365 6.92 -3.79 14.28
CA ASP A 365 5.94 -2.75 14.01
C ASP A 365 4.51 -3.20 14.33
N VAL A 366 4.17 -4.49 14.25
CA VAL A 366 2.88 -4.98 14.78
C VAL A 366 2.76 -4.82 16.30
N LYS A 367 3.88 -4.81 17.04
CA LYS A 367 3.85 -4.47 18.48
C LYS A 367 3.49 -3.00 18.71
N ARG A 368 3.81 -2.11 17.76
CA ARG A 368 3.33 -0.73 17.78
C ARG A 368 1.83 -0.68 17.51
N ILE A 369 1.36 -1.48 16.57
CA ILE A 369 -0.08 -1.62 16.31
C ILE A 369 -0.82 -2.16 17.54
N ASP A 370 -0.24 -3.10 18.29
CA ASP A 370 -0.79 -3.57 19.57
C ASP A 370 -0.98 -2.40 20.57
N GLU A 371 -0.04 -1.46 20.64
CA GLU A 371 -0.18 -0.26 21.48
C GLU A 371 -1.27 0.68 20.97
N ILE A 372 -1.37 0.88 19.66
CA ILE A 372 -2.45 1.68 19.05
C ILE A 372 -3.82 1.05 19.32
N LEU A 373 -3.94 -0.27 19.23
CA LEU A 373 -5.17 -1.00 19.56
C LEU A 373 -5.60 -0.75 21.02
N LYS A 374 -4.64 -0.63 21.95
CA LYS A 374 -4.89 -0.26 23.35
C LYS A 374 -5.15 1.24 23.57
N GLY A 375 -5.02 2.07 22.54
CA GLY A 375 -5.17 3.52 22.63
C GLY A 375 -3.92 4.25 23.14
N ASN A 376 -2.75 3.59 23.12
CA ASN A 376 -1.47 4.18 23.53
C ASN A 376 -0.68 4.67 22.31
N ARG A 377 0.02 5.80 22.46
CA ARG A 377 0.98 6.27 21.46
C ARG A 377 2.22 5.35 21.43
N PRO A 378 2.61 4.78 20.27
CA PRO A 378 3.80 3.95 20.18
C PRO A 378 5.12 4.73 20.40
N ASN A 379 6.16 4.01 20.81
CA ASN A 379 7.53 4.52 20.81
C ASN A 379 8.14 4.43 19.39
N TYR A 380 8.85 5.48 18.97
CA TYR A 380 9.49 5.60 17.65
C TYR A 380 11.00 5.94 17.72
N ASP A 381 11.65 5.77 18.87
CA ASP A 381 13.04 6.18 19.07
C ASP A 381 14.04 5.42 18.17
N ASP A 382 13.68 4.21 17.71
CA ASP A 382 14.48 3.44 16.75
C ASP A 382 14.20 3.81 15.28
N ILE A 383 13.25 4.72 14.99
CA ILE A 383 12.90 5.15 13.64
C ILE A 383 13.46 6.55 13.39
N LYS A 384 14.54 6.61 12.62
CA LYS A 384 15.09 7.86 12.09
C LYS A 384 14.31 8.26 10.84
N VAL A 385 13.73 9.45 10.88
CA VAL A 385 13.00 10.05 9.76
C VAL A 385 13.93 11.04 9.06
N ASP A 386 14.00 10.97 7.74
CA ASP A 386 14.90 11.80 6.93
C ASP A 386 14.24 13.16 6.61
N LEU A 387 13.81 13.89 7.64
CA LEU A 387 13.06 15.17 7.51
C LEU A 387 13.48 16.16 8.61
N ASN A 388 14.71 16.68 8.53
CA ASN A 388 15.27 17.63 9.49
C ASN A 388 15.05 19.08 9.07
N SER A 389 15.08 19.36 7.78
CA SER A 389 14.89 20.71 7.22
C SER A 389 14.16 20.70 5.87
N PRO A 390 13.59 21.83 5.42
CA PRO A 390 13.08 21.98 4.06
C PRO A 390 14.13 21.65 2.99
N LYS A 391 15.41 21.91 3.27
CA LYS A 391 16.53 21.63 2.36
C LYS A 391 16.66 20.15 2.02
N ASP A 392 16.33 19.25 2.95
CA ASP A 392 16.38 17.80 2.74
C ASP A 392 15.45 17.38 1.58
N LEU A 393 14.29 18.04 1.44
CA LEU A 393 13.35 17.83 0.34
C LEU A 393 13.92 18.36 -1.00
N ILE A 394 14.56 19.53 -0.96
CA ILE A 394 15.14 20.18 -2.15
C ILE A 394 16.27 19.34 -2.74
N GLU A 395 17.17 18.85 -1.88
CA GLU A 395 18.34 18.05 -2.27
C GLU A 395 17.97 16.63 -2.70
N THR A 396 16.77 16.15 -2.35
CA THR A 396 16.30 14.83 -2.77
C THR A 396 15.93 14.82 -4.25
N SER A 397 16.64 14.00 -5.02
CA SER A 397 16.32 13.75 -6.43
C SER A 397 15.12 12.80 -6.55
N PHE A 398 14.13 13.16 -7.37
CA PHE A 398 12.92 12.38 -7.55
C PHE A 398 13.20 11.00 -8.16
N SER A 399 12.71 9.96 -7.50
CA SER A 399 12.67 8.59 -8.00
C SER A 399 11.32 7.94 -7.67
N ALA A 400 10.62 7.46 -8.69
CA ALA A 400 9.31 6.81 -8.53
C ALA A 400 9.36 5.53 -7.68
N GLY A 401 10.54 4.92 -7.50
CA GLY A 401 10.74 3.74 -6.65
C GLY A 401 11.10 4.06 -5.20
N SER A 402 11.48 5.30 -4.88
CA SER A 402 11.89 5.70 -3.53
C SER A 402 10.67 5.83 -2.62
N SER A 403 10.72 5.19 -1.44
CA SER A 403 9.67 5.31 -0.42
C SER A 403 9.48 6.77 0.02
N TYR A 404 10.58 7.49 0.21
CA TYR A 404 10.58 8.89 0.61
C TYR A 404 9.91 9.77 -0.45
N CYS A 405 10.28 9.61 -1.73
CA CYS A 405 9.62 10.33 -2.81
C CYS A 405 8.12 10.00 -2.88
N LYS A 406 7.76 8.72 -2.71
CA LYS A 406 6.36 8.28 -2.68
C LYS A 406 5.58 8.82 -1.48
N ALA A 407 6.22 9.06 -0.33
CA ALA A 407 5.59 9.74 0.80
C ALA A 407 5.17 11.17 0.40
N VAL A 408 6.05 11.92 -0.27
CA VAL A 408 5.72 13.25 -0.81
C VAL A 408 4.65 13.17 -1.91
N LEU A 409 4.67 12.14 -2.77
CA LEU A 409 3.59 11.92 -3.74
C LEU A 409 2.24 11.63 -3.05
N CYS A 410 2.23 10.90 -1.93
CA CYS A 410 1.03 10.69 -1.13
C CYS A 410 0.54 12.00 -0.53
N LEU A 411 1.45 12.88 -0.07
CA LEU A 411 1.08 14.21 0.40
C LEU A 411 0.42 15.01 -0.73
N LEU A 412 1.03 15.05 -1.92
CA LEU A 412 0.44 15.75 -3.07
C LEU A 412 -0.92 15.17 -3.44
N ALA A 413 -1.08 13.83 -3.47
CA ALA A 413 -2.36 13.19 -3.73
C ALA A 413 -3.43 13.51 -2.66
N TYR A 414 -3.01 13.70 -1.41
CA TYR A 414 -3.89 14.08 -0.30
C TYR A 414 -4.57 15.44 -0.52
N HIS A 415 -3.85 16.40 -1.11
CA HIS A 415 -4.40 17.71 -1.49
C HIS A 415 -5.28 17.69 -2.75
N GLU A 416 -5.53 16.50 -3.33
CA GLU A 416 -6.42 16.28 -4.48
C GLU A 416 -6.10 17.23 -5.65
N PRO A 417 -4.95 17.03 -6.30
CA PRO A 417 -4.41 17.97 -7.26
C PRO A 417 -5.39 18.21 -8.41
N LYS A 418 -5.56 19.48 -8.77
CA LYS A 418 -6.43 19.94 -9.84
C LYS A 418 -5.65 20.22 -11.12
N ASP A 419 -6.31 20.01 -12.24
CA ASP A 419 -5.80 20.25 -13.57
C ASP A 419 -5.75 21.77 -13.85
N PHE A 420 -4.63 22.25 -14.40
CA PHE A 420 -4.40 23.69 -14.58
C PHE A 420 -5.34 24.32 -15.61
N GLN A 421 -5.88 23.52 -16.54
CA GLN A 421 -6.73 24.05 -17.60
C GLN A 421 -8.17 24.23 -17.16
N ASP A 422 -8.73 23.28 -16.41
CA ASP A 422 -10.18 23.22 -16.16
C ASP A 422 -10.57 23.03 -14.69
N ASN A 423 -9.61 23.08 -13.76
CA ASN A 423 -9.80 22.78 -12.32
C ASN A 423 -10.31 21.36 -12.04
N GLY A 424 -10.34 20.48 -13.05
CA GLY A 424 -10.77 19.09 -12.94
C GLY A 424 -9.83 18.30 -12.04
N ARG A 425 -10.35 17.27 -11.38
CA ARG A 425 -9.52 16.41 -10.53
C ARG A 425 -8.52 15.61 -11.37
N VAL A 426 -7.24 15.64 -11.02
CA VAL A 426 -6.22 14.82 -11.68
C VAL A 426 -6.42 13.36 -11.30
N ILE A 427 -6.71 12.53 -12.30
CA ILE A 427 -6.92 11.09 -12.11
C ILE A 427 -5.57 10.36 -12.17
N LEU A 428 -5.21 9.72 -11.06
CA LEU A 428 -4.02 8.87 -10.96
C LEU A 428 -4.35 7.42 -11.35
N ASP A 429 -3.41 6.79 -12.06
CA ASP A 429 -3.54 5.41 -12.54
C ASP A 429 -2.22 4.62 -12.50
N ASN A 430 -2.30 3.35 -12.12
CA ASN A 430 -1.13 2.45 -12.03
C ASN A 430 -0.39 2.31 -13.36
N SER A 431 -1.09 2.34 -14.49
CA SER A 431 -0.49 2.16 -15.82
C SER A 431 0.44 3.30 -16.22
N TRP A 432 0.26 4.49 -15.63
CA TRP A 432 1.03 5.68 -15.99
C TRP A 432 2.18 5.94 -15.01
N LEU A 433 2.07 5.50 -13.75
CA LEU A 433 2.95 5.88 -12.65
C LEU A 433 4.15 4.96 -12.39
N LYS A 434 4.29 3.84 -13.12
CA LYS A 434 5.41 2.89 -12.96
C LYS A 434 6.77 3.40 -13.45
N ILE A 435 6.82 4.50 -14.20
CA ILE A 435 8.04 5.04 -14.83
C ILE A 435 8.27 6.46 -14.30
N ALA A 436 9.51 6.84 -13.95
CA ALA A 436 9.81 8.19 -13.45
C ALA A 436 9.48 9.31 -14.47
N ASN A 437 9.48 8.99 -15.77
CA ASN A 437 8.99 9.82 -16.88
C ASN A 437 7.49 9.59 -17.21
N SER A 438 6.74 9.08 -16.24
CA SER A 438 5.28 8.94 -16.23
C SER A 438 4.58 10.17 -16.78
N LYS A 439 3.48 9.97 -17.49
CA LYS A 439 2.67 11.08 -18.02
C LYS A 439 2.10 11.98 -16.91
N ASN A 440 2.02 11.51 -15.68
CA ASN A 440 1.43 12.23 -14.55
C ASN A 440 2.46 12.86 -13.59
N PHE A 441 3.76 12.53 -13.70
CA PHE A 441 4.81 13.22 -12.96
C PHE A 441 5.40 14.32 -13.85
N HIS A 442 5.18 15.57 -13.49
CA HIS A 442 5.71 16.70 -14.24
C HIS A 442 6.59 17.56 -13.34
N HIS A 443 7.73 17.99 -13.88
CA HIS A 443 8.57 19.01 -13.25
C HIS A 443 7.95 20.37 -13.53
N PHE A 444 7.42 21.04 -12.50
CA PHE A 444 6.73 22.33 -12.63
C PHE A 444 7.61 23.34 -13.37
N PHE A 445 8.89 23.44 -13.03
CA PHE A 445 9.91 23.99 -13.92
C PHE A 445 10.42 22.86 -14.82
N PRO A 446 10.13 22.87 -16.14
CA PRO A 446 10.48 21.73 -16.99
C PRO A 446 11.98 21.48 -17.04
N LYS A 447 12.41 20.21 -16.92
CA LYS A 447 13.83 19.82 -16.97
C LYS A 447 14.56 20.37 -18.19
N ALA A 448 13.91 20.35 -19.35
CA ALA A 448 14.50 20.86 -20.60
C ALA A 448 14.76 22.37 -20.55
N TYR A 449 13.87 23.13 -19.90
CA TYR A 449 14.06 24.57 -19.65
C TYR A 449 15.24 24.81 -18.70
N LEU A 450 15.28 24.10 -17.56
CA LEU A 450 16.36 24.25 -16.58
C LEU A 450 17.73 23.92 -17.17
N ARG A 451 17.83 22.81 -17.92
CA ARG A 451 19.07 22.41 -18.61
C ARG A 451 19.54 23.42 -19.64
N LYS A 452 18.61 23.98 -20.44
CA LYS A 452 18.94 25.00 -21.44
C LYS A 452 19.52 26.27 -20.79
N ASN A 453 19.09 26.59 -19.57
CA ASN A 453 19.54 27.76 -18.82
C ASN A 453 20.68 27.45 -17.83
N ASN A 454 21.26 26.25 -17.86
CA ASN A 454 22.32 25.80 -16.95
C ASN A 454 21.95 25.90 -15.45
N ILE A 455 20.66 25.71 -15.12
CA ILE A 455 20.16 25.68 -13.74
C ILE A 455 20.21 24.23 -13.23
N GLY A 456 20.92 24.00 -12.13
CA GLY A 456 21.08 22.68 -11.52
C GLY A 456 19.85 22.21 -10.73
N ASN A 457 19.93 20.99 -10.20
CA ASN A 457 18.87 20.35 -9.40
C ASN A 457 17.53 20.22 -10.16
N GLU A 458 17.58 19.90 -11.46
CA GLU A 458 16.38 19.87 -12.30
C GLU A 458 15.41 18.74 -11.94
N ASN A 459 15.90 17.72 -11.22
CA ASN A 459 15.12 16.57 -10.77
C ASN A 459 14.73 16.65 -9.29
N SER A 460 14.78 17.83 -8.66
CA SER A 460 14.35 17.99 -7.26
C SER A 460 12.94 17.42 -7.04
N LEU A 461 12.74 16.72 -5.93
CA LEU A 461 11.45 16.19 -5.50
C LEU A 461 10.40 17.30 -5.35
N VAL A 462 10.82 18.46 -4.86
CA VAL A 462 9.96 19.64 -4.66
C VAL A 462 9.46 20.21 -5.98
N ASN A 463 10.15 19.95 -7.09
CA ASN A 463 9.73 20.36 -8.43
C ASN A 463 8.64 19.46 -9.03
N ILE A 464 8.30 18.34 -8.39
CA ILE A 464 7.28 17.41 -8.93
C ILE A 464 5.87 17.94 -8.68
N SER A 465 5.04 17.89 -9.71
CA SER A 465 3.60 18.17 -9.67
C SER A 465 2.83 17.04 -10.36
N LEU A 466 1.63 16.76 -9.84
CA LEU A 466 0.74 15.72 -10.33
C LEU A 466 -0.26 16.32 -11.31
N VAL A 467 -0.02 16.18 -12.61
CA VAL A 467 -0.85 16.79 -13.67
C VAL A 467 -1.45 15.72 -14.58
N SER A 468 -2.43 16.09 -15.41
CA SER A 468 -2.96 15.20 -16.43
C SER A 468 -1.93 14.93 -17.54
N ALA A 469 -2.06 13.75 -18.15
CA ALA A 469 -1.19 13.32 -19.24
C ALA A 469 -1.22 14.23 -20.47
N ASP A 470 -2.35 14.89 -20.73
CA ASP A 470 -2.52 15.81 -21.86
C ASP A 470 -1.74 17.11 -21.64
N LEU A 471 -1.88 17.70 -20.44
CA LEU A 471 -1.16 18.91 -20.05
C LEU A 471 0.35 18.76 -20.14
N ASN A 472 0.87 17.67 -19.57
CA ASN A 472 2.30 17.36 -19.57
C ASN A 472 2.86 17.31 -21.01
N LYS A 473 2.10 16.70 -21.94
CA LYS A 473 2.59 16.44 -23.30
C LYS A 473 2.37 17.58 -24.29
N ARG A 474 1.28 18.32 -24.15
CA ARG A 474 0.78 19.21 -25.22
C ARG A 474 0.87 20.68 -24.89
N LYS A 475 0.70 21.08 -23.63
CA LYS A 475 0.63 22.49 -23.24
C LYS A 475 1.91 23.02 -22.60
N ILE A 476 2.42 22.37 -21.55
CA ILE A 476 3.58 22.90 -20.79
C ILE A 476 4.91 22.74 -21.58
N LYS A 477 5.18 21.55 -22.13
CA LYS A 477 6.39 21.23 -22.91
C LYS A 477 7.68 21.67 -22.18
N ALA A 478 8.52 22.47 -22.84
CA ALA A 478 9.78 23.02 -22.32
C ALA A 478 9.69 24.55 -22.09
N LYS A 479 8.47 25.09 -21.93
CA LYS A 479 8.24 26.52 -21.69
C LYS A 479 8.67 26.89 -20.27
N ALA A 480 9.08 28.14 -20.09
CA ALA A 480 9.30 28.70 -18.76
C ALA A 480 7.96 28.85 -18.01
N PRO A 481 7.93 28.69 -16.67
CA PRO A 481 6.73 28.96 -15.87
C PRO A 481 6.09 30.31 -16.13
N SER A 482 6.88 31.38 -16.26
CA SER A 482 6.37 32.73 -16.58
C SER A 482 5.50 32.76 -17.85
N VAL A 483 5.79 31.90 -18.81
CA VAL A 483 5.06 31.79 -20.08
C VAL A 483 3.84 30.89 -19.94
N TYR A 484 4.03 29.63 -19.57
CA TYR A 484 2.90 28.68 -19.62
C TYR A 484 1.89 28.93 -18.50
N VAL A 485 2.32 29.45 -17.34
CA VAL A 485 1.39 29.83 -16.26
C VAL A 485 0.52 31.00 -16.71
N GLN A 486 1.07 31.96 -17.45
CA GLN A 486 0.28 33.04 -18.05
C GLN A 486 -0.70 32.50 -19.10
N ASP A 487 -0.27 31.59 -19.97
CA ASP A 487 -1.16 30.92 -20.94
C ASP A 487 -2.37 30.28 -20.24
N PHE A 488 -2.17 29.66 -19.06
CA PHE A 488 -3.27 29.09 -18.27
C PHE A 488 -4.09 30.12 -17.52
N LEU A 489 -3.51 31.23 -17.04
CA LEU A 489 -4.28 32.32 -16.42
C LEU A 489 -5.26 32.95 -17.41
N ASP A 490 -4.85 33.07 -18.67
CA ASP A 490 -5.67 33.62 -19.73
C ASP A 490 -6.87 32.71 -20.07
N GLU A 491 -6.72 31.39 -19.91
CA GLU A 491 -7.77 30.39 -20.14
C GLU A 491 -8.60 30.06 -18.88
N ASN A 492 -8.00 30.16 -17.69
CA ASN A 492 -8.55 29.70 -16.41
C ASN A 492 -8.28 30.73 -15.30
N TYR A 493 -9.26 31.59 -15.04
CA TYR A 493 -9.19 32.62 -13.99
C TYR A 493 -9.07 32.04 -12.56
N GLU A 494 -9.40 30.76 -12.35
CA GLU A 494 -9.27 30.08 -11.06
C GLU A 494 -7.91 29.39 -10.85
N LEU A 495 -6.95 29.55 -11.77
CA LEU A 495 -5.62 28.96 -11.66
C LEU A 495 -4.94 29.21 -10.30
N PRO A 496 -5.00 30.41 -9.68
CA PRO A 496 -4.42 30.63 -8.35
C PRO A 496 -4.99 29.67 -7.28
N THR A 497 -6.29 29.37 -7.36
CA THR A 497 -6.95 28.40 -6.47
C THR A 497 -6.57 26.97 -6.85
N THR A 498 -6.40 26.66 -8.13
CA THR A 498 -5.89 25.35 -8.59
C THR A 498 -4.49 25.09 -8.06
N LEU A 499 -3.57 26.04 -8.13
CA LEU A 499 -2.18 25.86 -7.72
C LEU A 499 -2.02 25.58 -6.23
N LYS A 500 -2.96 26.05 -5.38
CA LYS A 500 -3.01 25.66 -3.96
C LYS A 500 -3.13 24.15 -3.76
N SER A 501 -3.84 23.43 -4.65
CA SER A 501 -3.92 21.96 -4.61
C SER A 501 -2.58 21.26 -4.93
N HIS A 502 -1.59 22.02 -5.42
CA HIS A 502 -0.21 21.57 -5.68
C HIS A 502 0.78 22.14 -4.66
N LEU A 503 0.31 22.73 -3.56
CA LEU A 503 1.13 23.39 -2.53
C LEU A 503 1.91 24.60 -3.07
N ILE A 504 1.28 25.36 -3.96
CA ILE A 504 1.78 26.63 -4.48
C ILE A 504 0.73 27.69 -4.09
N GLU A 505 0.98 28.41 -2.99
CA GLU A 505 -0.04 29.24 -2.34
C GLU A 505 -0.22 30.62 -2.97
N ASP A 506 0.86 31.18 -3.52
CA ASP A 506 0.92 32.54 -4.06
C ASP A 506 1.74 32.55 -5.36
N LEU A 507 1.13 33.03 -6.45
CA LEU A 507 1.78 33.14 -7.76
C LEU A 507 2.95 34.12 -7.77
N ASP A 508 2.84 35.21 -7.00
CA ASP A 508 3.80 36.31 -6.99
C ASP A 508 4.99 35.99 -6.07
N ALA A 509 4.73 35.38 -4.92
CA ALA A 509 5.77 35.07 -3.93
C ALA A 509 6.63 33.84 -4.28
N PHE A 510 6.18 32.97 -5.19
CA PHE A 510 6.87 31.71 -5.55
C PHE A 510 7.85 31.85 -6.71
N GLY A 511 8.16 33.07 -7.15
CA GLY A 511 9.13 33.31 -8.22
C GLY A 511 8.67 32.88 -9.61
N LEU A 512 7.36 32.68 -9.81
CA LEU A 512 6.83 32.12 -11.07
C LEU A 512 6.87 33.12 -12.23
N LYS A 513 6.62 34.41 -11.96
CA LYS A 513 6.67 35.48 -12.98
C LYS A 513 8.10 35.81 -13.42
N SER A 514 9.08 35.62 -12.54
CA SER A 514 10.49 35.89 -12.79
C SER A 514 11.30 34.65 -13.16
N ASP A 515 10.64 33.48 -13.28
CA ASP A 515 11.29 32.17 -13.46
C ASP A 515 12.39 31.87 -12.43
N ASP A 516 12.24 32.34 -11.19
CA ASP A 516 13.19 32.12 -10.11
C ASP A 516 13.00 30.73 -9.49
N TYR A 517 13.75 29.77 -10.01
CA TYR A 517 13.66 28.37 -9.59
C TYR A 517 14.09 28.15 -8.13
N LEU A 518 15.02 28.95 -7.60
CA LEU A 518 15.49 28.79 -6.22
C LEU A 518 14.39 29.22 -5.24
N VAL A 519 13.79 30.39 -5.46
CA VAL A 519 12.65 30.87 -4.66
C VAL A 519 11.49 29.89 -4.72
N PHE A 520 11.19 29.34 -5.91
CA PHE A 520 10.16 28.32 -6.06
C PHE A 520 10.43 27.07 -5.20
N LEU A 521 11.65 26.54 -5.24
CA LEU A 521 12.03 25.36 -4.46
C LEU A 521 11.96 25.63 -2.96
N GLU A 522 12.48 26.77 -2.49
CA GLU A 522 12.48 27.13 -1.07
C GLU A 522 11.05 27.26 -0.52
N LYS A 523 10.21 28.10 -1.15
CA LYS A 523 8.84 28.35 -0.69
C LYS A 523 7.99 27.08 -0.69
N ARG A 524 8.11 26.25 -1.72
CA ARG A 524 7.33 25.01 -1.82
C ARG A 524 7.85 23.94 -0.86
N ALA A 525 9.17 23.87 -0.63
CA ALA A 525 9.76 22.96 0.34
C ALA A 525 9.33 23.30 1.77
N ASP A 526 9.23 24.59 2.13
CA ASP A 526 8.78 25.03 3.45
C ASP A 526 7.37 24.53 3.76
N ILE A 527 6.44 24.67 2.80
CA ILE A 527 5.06 24.18 2.96
C ILE A 527 5.03 22.66 3.05
N MET A 528 5.70 21.96 2.14
CA MET A 528 5.75 20.49 2.17
C MET A 528 6.36 19.98 3.48
N PHE A 529 7.44 20.61 3.95
CA PHE A 529 8.10 20.27 5.21
C PHE A 529 7.15 20.45 6.39
N LYS A 530 6.47 21.61 6.47
CA LYS A 530 5.48 21.91 7.52
C LYS A 530 4.37 20.84 7.56
N GLU A 531 3.79 20.54 6.41
CA GLU A 531 2.73 19.53 6.29
C GLU A 531 3.20 18.13 6.71
N LEU A 532 4.39 17.70 6.30
CA LEU A 532 4.94 16.40 6.70
C LEU A 532 5.28 16.35 8.18
N LYS A 533 5.85 17.44 8.72
CA LYS A 533 6.23 17.58 10.13
C LYS A 533 5.00 17.49 11.04
N ASP A 534 3.92 18.16 10.69
CA ASP A 534 2.64 18.14 11.42
C ASP A 534 2.01 16.73 11.52
N ARG A 535 2.31 15.87 10.54
CA ARG A 535 1.80 14.50 10.48
C ARG A 535 2.63 13.50 11.28
N ILE A 536 3.90 13.80 11.56
CA ILE A 536 4.76 12.93 12.38
C ILE A 536 4.90 13.42 13.82
N ASP A 537 4.77 14.71 14.10
CA ASP A 537 4.96 15.25 15.45
C ASP A 537 3.64 15.61 16.13
N LEU A 538 3.05 14.61 16.80
CA LEU A 538 1.91 14.83 17.69
C LEU A 538 2.26 15.75 18.89
N ARG A 539 3.55 15.86 19.24
CA ARG A 539 4.05 16.80 20.27
C ARG A 539 3.97 18.26 19.81
N HIS A 540 4.24 18.55 18.54
CA HIS A 540 4.15 19.92 17.99
C HIS A 540 2.73 20.49 17.94
N LYS A 541 1.68 19.68 18.09
CA LYS A 541 0.30 20.21 18.21
C LYS A 541 0.03 20.86 19.56
N GLU A 542 0.82 20.57 20.60
CA GLU A 542 0.74 21.27 21.89
C GLU A 542 1.48 22.60 21.80
N ASP A 543 2.71 22.62 21.27
CA ASP A 543 3.49 23.84 21.04
C ASP A 543 2.80 24.80 20.06
N ARG A 544 2.23 24.28 18.95
CA ARG A 544 1.54 25.13 17.95
C ARG A 544 0.28 25.78 18.50
N LYS A 545 -0.44 25.15 19.44
CA LYS A 545 -1.59 25.81 20.10
C LYS A 545 -1.13 27.00 20.94
N GLU A 546 0.03 26.87 21.58
CA GLU A 546 0.65 27.97 22.33
C GLU A 546 1.11 29.07 21.37
N ASP A 547 1.75 28.72 20.24
CA ASP A 547 2.18 29.68 19.22
C ASP A 547 1.01 30.39 18.52
N ASP A 548 -0.05 29.69 18.13
CA ASP A 548 -1.27 30.28 17.54
C ASP A 548 -1.93 31.26 18.52
N LEU A 549 -1.89 30.94 19.82
CA LEU A 549 -2.43 31.78 20.87
C LEU A 549 -1.53 32.99 21.17
N ARG A 550 -0.21 32.82 21.10
CA ARG A 550 0.76 33.94 21.12
C ARG A 550 0.61 34.84 19.92
N GLU A 551 0.37 34.30 18.73
CA GLU A 551 0.08 35.09 17.53
C GLU A 551 -1.24 35.87 17.72
N LEU A 552 -2.26 35.26 18.33
CA LEU A 552 -3.50 35.94 18.64
C LEU A 552 -3.31 37.07 19.67
N ILE A 553 -2.50 36.85 20.71
CA ILE A 553 -2.22 37.84 21.76
C ILE A 553 -1.30 38.96 21.27
N SER A 554 -0.42 38.71 20.30
CA SER A 554 0.43 39.74 19.71
C SER A 554 -0.29 40.64 18.69
N ARG A 555 -1.56 40.35 18.35
CA ARG A 555 -2.39 41.23 17.53
C ARG A 555 -2.89 42.41 18.35
N ILE A 556 -2.95 43.57 17.71
CA ILE A 556 -3.56 44.78 18.27
C ILE A 556 -5.07 44.53 18.42
N GLU A 557 -5.66 44.95 19.55
CA GLU A 557 -7.11 44.89 19.77
C GLU A 557 -7.88 45.56 18.62
N ASP A 558 -8.97 44.92 18.20
CA ASP A 558 -9.76 45.35 17.05
C ASP A 558 -11.26 45.07 17.27
N GLU A 559 -12.04 45.13 16.18
CA GLU A 559 -13.48 44.88 16.20
C GLU A 559 -13.85 43.42 16.56
N LYS A 560 -12.89 42.49 16.53
CA LYS A 560 -13.07 41.04 16.76
C LYS A 560 -12.19 40.48 17.86
N LEU A 561 -11.26 41.24 18.43
CA LEU A 561 -10.38 40.82 19.51
C LEU A 561 -10.33 41.87 20.61
N GLU A 562 -10.58 41.44 21.85
CA GLU A 562 -10.39 42.25 23.05
C GLU A 562 -9.65 41.44 24.11
N MET A 563 -8.79 42.11 24.87
CA MET A 563 -8.06 41.60 26.02
C MET A 563 -8.49 42.32 27.30
N LYS A 564 -8.50 41.59 28.41
CA LYS A 564 -8.80 42.10 29.75
C LYS A 564 -7.85 41.48 30.75
N SER A 565 -7.24 42.32 31.58
CA SER A 565 -6.28 41.86 32.59
C SER A 565 -6.89 40.87 33.58
N THR A 566 -8.11 41.15 34.05
CA THR A 566 -8.81 40.35 35.07
C THR A 566 -10.33 40.39 34.86
N LEU A 567 -11.05 39.47 35.50
CA LEU A 567 -12.51 39.44 35.54
C LEU A 567 -13.07 40.33 36.64
N ARG A 568 -12.47 40.30 37.84
CA ARG A 568 -13.02 40.94 39.05
C ARG A 568 -11.97 41.43 40.05
N PHE A 569 -10.71 41.05 39.92
CA PHE A 569 -9.64 41.49 40.81
C PHE A 569 -8.95 42.74 40.28
N ASP A 570 -8.94 43.82 41.05
CA ASP A 570 -8.23 45.04 40.70
C ASP A 570 -6.75 44.92 41.06
N LEU A 571 -5.89 44.89 40.04
CA LEU A 571 -4.45 44.68 40.23
C LEU A 571 -3.74 45.88 40.87
N LEU A 572 -4.33 47.08 40.79
CA LEU A 572 -3.76 48.29 41.39
C LEU A 572 -4.18 48.43 42.86
N GLU A 573 -5.46 48.21 43.15
CA GLU A 573 -5.99 48.32 44.52
C GLU A 573 -5.81 47.04 45.35
N GLY A 574 -5.46 45.91 44.71
CA GLY A 574 -5.25 44.62 45.37
C GLY A 574 -6.52 44.04 46.00
N SER A 575 -7.70 44.37 45.47
CA SER A 575 -8.98 43.98 46.06
C SER A 575 -10.05 43.65 45.00
N ILE A 576 -11.18 43.10 45.43
CA ILE A 576 -12.29 42.73 44.53
C ILE A 576 -13.02 43.99 44.05
N ASN A 577 -13.04 44.21 42.75
CA ASN A 577 -13.76 45.30 42.10
C ASN A 577 -14.88 44.74 41.20
N LYS A 578 -16.12 44.75 41.72
CA LYS A 578 -17.31 44.27 40.99
C LYS A 578 -17.63 45.05 39.71
N LYS A 579 -17.05 46.25 39.52
CA LYS A 579 -17.22 47.01 38.27
C LYS A 579 -16.50 46.34 37.10
N LEU A 580 -15.41 45.61 37.34
CA LEU A 580 -14.70 44.87 36.30
C LEU A 580 -15.56 43.75 35.69
N GLU A 581 -16.39 43.10 36.53
CA GLU A 581 -17.34 42.09 36.04
C GLU A 581 -18.34 42.70 35.04
N TYR A 582 -18.78 43.94 35.30
CA TYR A 582 -19.63 44.68 34.38
C TYR A 582 -18.90 45.05 33.09
N VAL A 583 -17.62 45.44 33.16
CA VAL A 583 -16.80 45.74 31.97
C VAL A 583 -16.71 44.51 31.06
N VAL A 584 -16.45 43.32 31.62
CA VAL A 584 -16.44 42.06 30.88
C VAL A 584 -17.81 41.76 30.25
N ALA A 585 -18.89 41.89 31.03
CA ALA A 585 -20.25 41.68 30.53
C ALA A 585 -20.63 42.66 29.40
N LYS A 586 -20.24 43.92 29.53
CA LYS A 586 -20.41 44.96 28.50
C LYS A 586 -19.70 44.57 27.20
N THR A 587 -18.44 44.10 27.28
CA THR A 587 -17.69 43.64 26.12
C THR A 587 -18.36 42.45 25.44
N ILE A 588 -18.83 41.47 26.21
CA ILE A 588 -19.55 40.31 25.66
C ILE A 588 -20.83 40.76 24.94
N SER A 589 -21.60 41.67 25.55
CA SER A 589 -22.80 42.25 24.92
C SER A 589 -22.45 42.97 23.61
N ALA A 590 -21.36 43.72 23.57
CA ALA A 590 -20.92 44.42 22.37
C ALA A 590 -20.56 43.47 21.22
N PHE A 591 -19.84 42.37 21.51
CA PHE A 591 -19.54 41.34 20.49
C PHE A 591 -20.79 40.60 20.01
N LEU A 592 -21.71 40.26 20.93
CA LEU A 592 -22.99 39.62 20.58
C LEU A 592 -23.83 40.49 19.64
N ASN A 593 -23.76 41.82 19.79
CA ASN A 593 -24.46 42.78 18.96
C ASN A 593 -23.75 43.14 17.65
N SER A 594 -22.53 42.66 17.44
CA SER A 594 -21.73 42.92 16.23
C SER A 594 -21.44 41.61 15.50
N GLU A 595 -20.33 41.49 14.77
CA GLU A 595 -20.01 40.28 13.98
C GLU A 595 -19.47 39.09 14.82
N GLY A 596 -19.63 39.15 16.15
CA GLY A 596 -18.94 38.27 17.08
C GLY A 596 -17.48 38.66 17.29
N GLY A 597 -16.75 37.85 18.04
CA GLY A 597 -15.34 38.11 18.35
C GLY A 597 -14.77 37.17 19.39
N THR A 598 -13.58 37.51 19.86
CA THR A 598 -12.82 36.77 20.86
C THR A 598 -12.47 37.71 22.00
N LEU A 599 -12.84 37.33 23.22
CA LEU A 599 -12.42 38.00 24.45
C LEU A 599 -11.41 37.11 25.17
N ILE A 600 -10.26 37.68 25.51
CA ILE A 600 -9.21 37.05 26.32
C ILE A 600 -9.21 37.71 27.71
N ILE A 601 -9.22 36.91 28.77
CA ILE A 601 -9.07 37.39 30.15
C ILE A 601 -7.80 36.79 30.76
N GLY A 602 -7.02 37.61 31.47
CA GLY A 602 -5.70 37.24 32.00
C GLY A 602 -4.54 37.80 31.19
N VAL A 603 -4.77 38.81 30.35
CA VAL A 603 -3.79 39.46 29.48
C VAL A 603 -4.02 40.98 29.51
N ASP A 604 -2.96 41.78 29.62
CA ASP A 604 -3.07 43.24 29.58
C ASP A 604 -3.09 43.81 28.15
N ASP A 605 -3.30 45.12 28.03
CA ASP A 605 -3.41 45.82 26.76
C ASP A 605 -2.08 45.82 25.96
N ASP A 606 -0.95 45.53 26.62
CA ASP A 606 0.37 45.39 26.01
C ASP A 606 0.67 43.94 25.57
N GLY A 607 -0.26 43.00 25.79
CA GLY A 607 -0.13 41.59 25.44
C GLY A 607 0.64 40.75 26.47
N ASN A 608 0.93 41.26 27.67
CA ASN A 608 1.61 40.51 28.71
C ASN A 608 0.67 39.50 29.37
N ILE A 609 1.15 38.27 29.60
CA ILE A 609 0.36 37.20 30.23
C ILE A 609 0.35 37.38 31.75
N LEU A 610 -0.79 37.81 32.28
CA LEU A 610 -0.99 38.01 33.71
C LEU A 610 -1.45 36.74 34.41
N GLY A 611 -2.35 35.98 33.76
CA GLY A 611 -2.99 34.78 34.29
C GLY A 611 -4.28 35.07 35.07
N LEU A 612 -5.01 34.02 35.44
CA LEU A 612 -6.29 34.09 36.16
C LEU A 612 -6.17 33.86 37.68
N GLU A 613 -4.97 33.62 38.18
CA GLU A 613 -4.74 33.14 39.56
C GLU A 613 -5.35 34.09 40.59
N LYS A 614 -5.17 35.40 40.38
CA LYS A 614 -5.72 36.46 41.25
C LYS A 614 -7.25 36.49 41.28
N ASP A 615 -7.90 36.21 40.15
CA ASP A 615 -9.36 36.10 40.10
C ASP A 615 -9.82 34.80 40.79
N MET A 616 -9.15 33.68 40.51
CA MET A 616 -9.49 32.37 41.08
C MET A 616 -9.36 32.34 42.61
N GLU A 617 -8.36 33.00 43.19
CA GLU A 617 -8.18 33.16 44.64
C GLU A 617 -9.42 33.75 45.33
N THR A 618 -10.22 34.57 44.61
CA THR A 618 -11.44 35.20 45.15
C THR A 618 -12.68 34.31 45.13
N LEU A 619 -12.58 33.11 44.55
CA LEU A 619 -13.69 32.18 44.33
C LEU A 619 -13.71 31.04 45.35
N SER A 620 -14.88 30.46 45.58
CA SER A 620 -15.03 29.29 46.46
C SER A 620 -14.33 28.06 45.92
N LYS A 621 -14.29 27.90 44.59
CA LYS A 621 -13.53 26.87 43.87
C LYS A 621 -12.40 27.58 43.12
N GLN A 622 -11.18 27.46 43.64
CA GLN A 622 -10.00 28.18 43.14
C GLN A 622 -9.34 27.44 41.96
N ASN A 623 -10.10 27.22 40.89
CA ASN A 623 -9.61 26.63 39.64
C ASN A 623 -10.48 27.06 38.45
N SER A 624 -10.12 26.60 37.24
CA SER A 624 -10.79 26.95 35.97
C SER A 624 -12.28 26.69 35.98
N ASP A 625 -12.73 25.55 36.52
CA ASP A 625 -14.15 25.25 36.63
C ASP A 625 -14.88 26.27 37.51
N GLY A 626 -14.24 26.68 38.62
CA GLY A 626 -14.79 27.69 39.51
C GLY A 626 -14.88 29.06 38.85
N PHE A 627 -13.86 29.43 38.08
CA PHE A 627 -13.85 30.64 37.27
C PHE A 627 -14.94 30.62 36.21
N GLU A 628 -15.10 29.51 35.47
CA GLU A 628 -16.15 29.37 34.45
C GLU A 628 -17.55 29.53 35.05
N LEU A 629 -17.80 28.87 36.19
CA LEU A 629 -19.07 29.00 36.91
C LEU A 629 -19.35 30.44 37.32
N HIS A 630 -18.35 31.16 37.84
CA HIS A 630 -18.50 32.57 38.22
C HIS A 630 -18.70 33.47 36.99
N LEU A 631 -17.96 33.27 35.91
CA LEU A 631 -18.12 34.00 34.65
C LEU A 631 -19.53 33.81 34.08
N ARG A 632 -20.07 32.59 34.11
CA ARG A 632 -21.46 32.31 33.71
C ARG A 632 -22.47 33.03 34.61
N GLN A 633 -22.22 33.13 35.91
CA GLN A 633 -23.04 33.91 36.83
C GLN A 633 -22.98 35.42 36.53
N VAL A 634 -21.80 35.95 36.21
CA VAL A 634 -21.61 37.34 35.77
C VAL A 634 -22.40 37.61 34.50
N ILE A 635 -22.30 36.75 33.49
CA ILE A 635 -23.05 36.85 32.24
C ILE A 635 -24.56 36.81 32.53
N LYS A 636 -25.03 35.85 33.34
CA LYS A 636 -26.44 35.72 33.71
C LYS A 636 -26.95 36.96 34.47
N LYS A 637 -26.14 37.51 35.37
CA LYS A 637 -26.47 38.69 36.17
C LYS A 637 -26.66 39.94 35.31
N TYR A 638 -25.78 40.16 34.34
CA TYR A 638 -25.75 41.42 33.58
C TYR A 638 -26.45 41.33 32.21
N LEU A 639 -26.51 40.16 31.57
CA LEU A 639 -27.14 39.97 30.26
C LEU A 639 -28.45 39.17 30.32
N GLY A 640 -28.69 38.39 31.38
CA GLY A 640 -29.86 37.51 31.51
C GLY A 640 -29.63 36.08 31.03
N GLU A 641 -30.71 35.31 30.87
CA GLU A 641 -30.65 33.88 30.48
C GLU A 641 -30.60 33.68 28.95
N ASN A 642 -30.10 32.52 28.50
CA ASN A 642 -30.06 32.04 27.10
C ASN A 642 -28.89 32.51 26.21
N TYR A 643 -27.89 33.22 26.75
CA TYR A 643 -26.73 33.66 25.95
C TYR A 643 -25.58 32.65 25.90
N GLU A 644 -25.61 31.60 26.74
CA GLU A 644 -24.55 30.60 26.81
C GLU A 644 -24.30 29.87 25.48
N LYS A 645 -25.34 29.67 24.67
CA LYS A 645 -25.23 29.01 23.36
C LYS A 645 -24.38 29.78 22.34
N TYR A 646 -24.15 31.07 22.56
CA TYR A 646 -23.32 31.93 21.72
C TYR A 646 -21.86 31.98 22.18
N LEU A 647 -21.55 31.37 23.33
CA LEU A 647 -20.26 31.49 24.00
C LEU A 647 -19.56 30.14 24.07
N LYS A 648 -18.32 30.09 23.57
CA LYS A 648 -17.43 28.95 23.76
C LYS A 648 -16.25 29.37 24.62
N ILE A 649 -16.25 28.93 25.88
CA ILE A 649 -15.25 29.25 26.89
C ILE A 649 -14.21 28.12 26.93
N SER A 650 -12.93 28.49 27.07
CA SER A 650 -11.82 27.54 27.23
C SER A 650 -10.70 28.16 28.06
N PHE A 651 -9.87 27.31 28.68
CA PHE A 651 -8.80 27.72 29.60
C PHE A 651 -7.43 27.19 29.11
N PRO A 652 -6.84 27.81 28.07
CA PRO A 652 -5.49 27.45 27.65
C PRO A 652 -4.44 27.94 28.66
N LYS A 653 -3.28 27.27 28.69
CA LYS A 653 -2.11 27.67 29.48
C LYS A 653 -1.01 28.21 28.57
N ILE A 654 -0.39 29.32 28.97
CA ILE A 654 0.81 29.93 28.35
C ILE A 654 1.76 30.30 29.47
N GLU A 655 3.04 29.95 29.36
CA GLU A 655 4.07 30.28 30.38
C GLU A 655 3.66 29.86 31.80
N ASP A 656 3.10 28.65 31.92
CA ASP A 656 2.54 28.07 33.16
C ASP A 656 1.38 28.84 33.80
N LYS A 657 0.90 29.92 33.17
CA LYS A 657 -0.26 30.70 33.61
C LYS A 657 -1.50 30.31 32.80
N GLU A 658 -2.63 30.23 33.47
CA GLU A 658 -3.89 29.92 32.82
C GLU A 658 -4.63 31.20 32.43
N ILE A 659 -5.15 31.28 31.21
CA ILE A 659 -5.96 32.42 30.72
C ILE A 659 -7.35 31.95 30.32
N CYS A 660 -8.32 32.86 30.23
CA CYS A 660 -9.68 32.53 29.77
C CYS A 660 -9.86 33.03 28.34
N LEU A 661 -10.22 32.13 27.42
CA LEU A 661 -10.54 32.45 26.04
C LEU A 661 -12.03 32.24 25.79
N ILE A 662 -12.73 33.30 25.41
CA ILE A 662 -14.17 33.29 25.14
C ILE A 662 -14.40 33.63 23.67
N LYS A 663 -14.81 32.63 22.86
CA LYS A 663 -15.28 32.88 21.48
C LYS A 663 -16.77 33.19 21.49
N ILE A 664 -17.14 34.33 20.93
CA ILE A 664 -18.46 34.93 21.00
C ILE A 664 -19.02 34.99 19.58
N SER A 665 -20.15 34.33 19.34
CA SER A 665 -20.85 34.38 18.05
C SER A 665 -21.88 35.51 18.04
N LYS A 666 -22.15 36.12 16.88
CA LYS A 666 -23.22 37.10 16.70
C LYS A 666 -24.57 36.54 17.20
N SER A 667 -25.28 37.33 17.99
CA SER A 667 -26.62 37.01 18.47
C SER A 667 -27.64 37.15 17.34
N GLY A 668 -28.71 36.35 17.39
CA GLY A 668 -29.84 36.50 16.45
C GLY A 668 -30.83 37.60 16.83
N LYS A 669 -30.61 38.27 17.98
CA LYS A 669 -31.44 39.36 18.51
C LYS A 669 -30.57 40.38 19.28
N PRO A 670 -31.03 41.63 19.44
CA PRO A 670 -30.35 42.63 20.26
C PRO A 670 -30.13 42.14 21.70
N VAL A 671 -28.96 42.41 22.24
CA VAL A 671 -28.54 42.03 23.59
C VAL A 671 -28.26 43.28 24.40
N PHE A 672 -28.88 43.37 25.57
CA PHE A 672 -28.73 44.50 26.49
C PHE A 672 -27.90 44.07 27.69
N VAL A 673 -27.09 45.00 28.20
CA VAL A 673 -26.43 44.84 29.49
C VAL A 673 -27.14 45.71 30.51
N ASN A 674 -27.50 45.14 31.65
CA ASN A 674 -28.16 45.84 32.75
C ASN A 674 -27.17 46.12 33.88
N PHE A 675 -26.99 47.38 34.26
CA PHE A 675 -26.16 47.74 35.40
C PHE A 675 -26.88 48.76 36.28
N GLU A 676 -27.03 48.44 37.57
CA GLU A 676 -27.71 49.28 38.56
C GLU A 676 -29.12 49.75 38.13
N GLY A 677 -29.84 48.90 37.39
CA GLY A 677 -31.21 49.17 36.91
C GLY A 677 -31.30 49.92 35.59
N ASN A 678 -30.16 50.26 34.96
CA ASN A 678 -30.12 50.87 33.63
C ASN A 678 -29.73 49.83 32.57
N GLU A 679 -30.59 49.66 31.56
CA GLU A 679 -30.28 48.85 30.38
C GLU A 679 -29.58 49.68 29.31
N SER A 680 -28.50 49.15 28.76
CA SER A 680 -27.71 49.80 27.73
C SER A 680 -27.40 48.85 26.58
N PHE A 681 -27.44 49.36 25.36
CA PHE A 681 -27.09 48.63 24.15
C PHE A 681 -25.71 49.06 23.66
N PHE A 682 -24.77 48.12 23.58
CA PHE A 682 -23.41 48.37 23.13
C PHE A 682 -23.11 47.64 21.82
N VAL A 683 -22.28 48.24 20.97
CA VAL A 683 -21.75 47.63 19.75
C VAL A 683 -20.24 47.81 19.68
N ARG A 684 -19.55 46.88 19.01
CA ARG A 684 -18.12 47.00 18.72
C ARG A 684 -17.90 47.88 17.51
N ILE A 685 -17.09 48.92 17.67
CA ILE A 685 -16.62 49.79 16.58
C ILE A 685 -15.13 50.02 16.81
N GLY A 686 -14.29 49.48 15.92
CA GLY A 686 -12.84 49.42 16.15
C GLY A 686 -12.52 48.67 17.45
N ASN A 687 -11.57 49.18 18.23
CA ASN A 687 -11.17 48.61 19.52
C ASN A 687 -12.07 49.03 20.71
N SER A 688 -13.24 49.62 20.48
CA SER A 688 -14.07 50.19 21.55
C SER A 688 -15.51 49.66 21.55
N SER A 689 -16.03 49.46 22.77
CA SER A 689 -17.44 49.13 23.01
C SER A 689 -18.26 50.40 23.24
N ILE A 690 -19.00 50.84 22.22
CA ILE A 690 -19.70 52.14 22.16
C ILE A 690 -21.18 51.96 22.49
N PRO A 691 -21.75 52.73 23.45
CA PRO A 691 -23.18 52.72 23.72
C PRO A 691 -23.93 53.40 22.58
N LYS A 692 -25.09 52.86 22.19
CA LYS A 692 -26.00 53.54 21.27
C LYS A 692 -27.17 54.14 22.04
N ASN A 693 -27.55 55.36 21.68
CA ASN A 693 -28.80 55.94 22.15
C ASN A 693 -30.00 55.26 21.48
N ARG A 694 -31.23 55.53 21.94
CA ARG A 694 -32.44 54.87 21.43
C ARG A 694 -32.65 55.01 19.92
N GLN A 695 -32.30 56.15 19.34
CA GLN A 695 -32.45 56.37 17.90
C GLN A 695 -31.42 55.55 17.11
N GLU A 696 -30.15 55.66 17.48
CA GLU A 696 -29.07 54.90 16.84
C GLU A 696 -29.25 53.40 16.98
N GLN A 697 -29.74 52.94 18.14
CA GLN A 697 -30.09 51.55 18.38
C GLN A 697 -31.16 51.09 17.38
N SER A 698 -32.27 51.82 17.25
CA SER A 698 -33.35 51.42 16.34
C SER A 698 -32.90 51.35 14.88
N GLU A 699 -32.02 52.25 14.46
CA GLU A 699 -31.41 52.22 13.12
C GLU A 699 -30.46 51.03 12.97
N TYR A 700 -29.62 50.77 13.97
CA TYR A 700 -28.68 49.64 13.97
C TYR A 700 -29.41 48.30 13.96
N GLU A 701 -30.48 48.17 14.75
CA GLU A 701 -31.28 46.95 14.82
C GLU A 701 -31.87 46.60 13.47
N LYS A 702 -32.50 47.55 12.77
CA LYS A 702 -33.07 47.34 11.42
C LYS A 702 -32.03 46.88 10.39
N LEU A 703 -30.78 47.28 10.54
CA LEU A 703 -29.70 46.90 9.63
C LEU A 703 -29.14 45.50 9.91
N HIS A 704 -29.18 45.05 11.17
CA HIS A 704 -28.47 43.84 11.61
C HIS A 704 -29.39 42.68 12.00
N TRP A 705 -30.67 42.98 12.30
CA TRP A 705 -31.71 42.00 12.64
C TRP A 705 -33.04 42.43 12.01
N ASN A 706 -33.55 41.60 11.09
CA ASN A 706 -34.86 41.82 10.45
C ASN A 706 -36.02 41.37 11.35
#